data_AF-A0A2E6D9I0-F1
#
_entry.id   AF-A0A2E6D9I0-F1
#
_cell.length_a   1.000
_cell.length_b   1.000
_cell.length_c   1.000
_cell.angle_alpha   90.00
_cell.angle_beta   90.00
_cell.angle_gamma   90.00
#
_symmetry.space_group_name_H-M   'P 1'
#
loop_
_entity.id
_entity.type
_entity.pdbx_description
1 polymer ?
#
loop_
_entity_poly.entity_id
_entity_poly.type
_entity_poly.pdbx_seq_one_letter_code
_entity_poly.pdbx_strand_id
1 'polypeptide(L)'
;MTKAQVSRPHLNTLVLTLGLAVTAIAPLRAHDDDPKIRDLRPAITGRGYRNQAVGPGQPGGTAYSAFNSQNVTLQAWMPLNQIDNAANGNDCWGYTSPSGREYALMCTSSGTNFIEITDPTNPVLVKHISGPNSLWRDVKTYQDFAYAVSEGGSGIQVMKMTNIDNGNVTLVNTIDDVGTSATHNVAINTDSGYLYRLGGDSNGARIYNLNANPANPQYVGSWNSRYIHDAQIITYASGPYAGREVMFACGGFNNGWSSTGLTIVDVTNKGNMQTLDQVYYSNPGYSHQGWLSSDLNYFYLGDELDEDGTYPSTTHIIDVSDPANASAVGTYTNGNTAVTHNLYTVGDMVFAANYTSGMRIYDASDPLNMTEFGYFDTSNGGDGATFNGLWSLYPYFPSGTVIGSDLEGGLFIWTISGNLLDISVVGDAPTTLDPDGDSVPVTITETSPGDVMAGTETLHFDTGTGFTTVPLTDLGGGSYDAVFPPTTCGDQVQWYLEVLDKDGAIYRDPVTAPTSTHVSISAEQINVAVDHDMETNQGWSSGASGDTATTGLWTRVNPVGTAAQPEDDHTPSGVKCWVTGQGSVGGSVGDNDVDNGTTTLLTPMMDLTSYPDPHISYWRWYSNNQGGSPGADTFRIAISANGGSSWTQVEQVGPNGAGTTGGWIYHEFRVADFIAPSSQVQMRFVADDAGSGSIVEAAIDDFQALDIVCTVGPGSNYCFANPNSSGGAASISASGSDVVADQDLTLIANQMPAMQFGFFLTSQTQGLVFNPGGSQGNLCLGGSILRYGKFILNSGGTGTFSLALDLNNLPNGQGAVQPGETWNYTAWFRDNNPTPTSNFTDGLSILFQ
;
A
#
# COMPACT_ATOMS: atom_id res chain seq x y z
N MET A 1 37.46 -25.75 63.70
CA MET A 1 37.55 -27.21 63.93
C MET A 1 38.07 -27.85 62.65
N THR A 2 39.24 -28.48 62.78
CA THR A 2 39.88 -29.53 61.96
C THR A 2 38.92 -30.36 61.08
N LYS A 3 39.26 -30.88 59.90
CA LYS A 3 40.53 -31.52 59.49
C LYS A 3 40.52 -31.82 57.97
N ALA A 4 41.72 -31.90 57.40
CA ALA A 4 42.04 -32.30 56.04
C ALA A 4 42.16 -33.84 55.85
N GLN A 5 42.15 -34.25 54.57
CA GLN A 5 42.88 -35.33 53.87
C GLN A 5 43.07 -36.73 54.49
N VAL A 6 42.96 -37.78 53.67
CA VAL A 6 43.77 -39.04 53.54
C VAL A 6 43.05 -39.94 52.50
N SER A 7 43.61 -40.77 51.60
CA SER A 7 44.88 -40.95 50.87
C SER A 7 44.63 -42.09 49.84
N ARG A 8 45.24 -42.06 48.64
CA ARG A 8 45.36 -43.23 47.71
C ARG A 8 46.33 -44.29 48.27
N PRO A 9 46.33 -45.58 47.83
CA PRO A 9 47.12 -46.04 46.65
C PRO A 9 46.44 -47.19 45.84
N HIS A 10 46.52 -47.21 44.51
CA HIS A 10 47.53 -47.83 43.61
C HIS A 10 47.61 -49.39 43.52
N LEU A 11 47.09 -49.87 42.38
CA LEU A 11 47.73 -50.69 41.33
C LEU A 11 47.90 -52.23 41.45
N ASN A 12 47.23 -52.88 40.49
CA ASN A 12 47.65 -53.99 39.61
C ASN A 12 47.91 -55.40 40.16
N THR A 13 47.13 -56.38 39.69
CA THR A 13 47.68 -57.61 39.09
C THR A 13 46.74 -58.25 38.06
N LEU A 14 47.21 -58.20 36.80
CA LEU A 14 47.18 -59.18 35.72
C LEU A 14 45.89 -59.94 35.33
N VAL A 15 45.51 -59.64 34.08
CA VAL A 15 44.61 -60.34 33.16
C VAL A 15 45.18 -61.70 32.74
N LEU A 16 44.30 -62.70 32.60
CA LEU A 16 44.46 -63.81 31.66
C LEU A 16 43.18 -63.95 30.81
N THR A 17 43.38 -63.93 29.49
CA THR A 17 42.44 -63.86 28.38
C THR A 17 41.78 -65.19 27.98
N LEU A 18 40.49 -65.12 27.61
CA LEU A 18 39.82 -65.81 26.48
C LEU A 18 38.36 -65.30 26.48
N GLY A 19 37.71 -64.76 25.45
CA GLY A 19 37.95 -64.59 24.03
C GLY A 19 36.57 -64.49 23.38
N LEU A 20 36.12 -63.29 23.02
CA LEU A 20 35.00 -63.08 22.08
C LEU A 20 35.23 -61.74 21.37
N ALA A 21 35.61 -61.82 20.09
CA ALA A 21 35.74 -60.66 19.23
C ALA A 21 34.34 -60.14 18.89
N VAL A 22 33.97 -59.01 19.48
CA VAL A 22 32.94 -58.12 18.96
C VAL A 22 33.65 -56.83 18.63
N THR A 23 33.90 -56.60 17.35
CA THR A 23 34.28 -55.28 16.82
C THR A 23 33.06 -54.38 16.95
N ALA A 24 32.94 -53.71 18.10
CA ALA A 24 32.03 -52.58 18.25
C ALA A 24 32.67 -51.39 17.52
N ILE A 25 32.17 -51.11 16.31
CA ILE A 25 32.38 -49.81 15.66
C ILE A 25 31.48 -48.84 16.43
N ALA A 26 32.07 -47.98 17.24
CA ALA A 26 31.36 -46.84 17.81
C ALA A 26 31.02 -45.87 16.67
N PRO A 27 29.76 -45.41 16.51
CA PRO A 27 29.47 -44.35 15.58
C PRO A 27 30.15 -43.06 16.08
N LEU A 28 30.98 -42.44 15.26
CA LEU A 28 31.40 -41.05 15.47
C LEU A 28 30.14 -40.19 15.43
N ARG A 29 29.78 -39.56 16.55
CA ARG A 29 28.73 -38.53 16.63
C ARG A 29 29.40 -37.16 16.60
N ALA A 30 28.91 -36.26 15.76
CA ALA A 30 29.51 -34.94 15.51
C ALA A 30 29.07 -33.86 16.53
N HIS A 31 28.01 -34.11 17.30
CA HIS A 31 27.44 -33.12 18.23
C HIS A 31 26.99 -33.78 19.56
N ASP A 32 27.91 -33.91 20.53
CA ASP A 32 27.66 -34.61 21.80
C ASP A 32 26.83 -33.80 22.83
N ASP A 33 26.59 -32.49 22.61
CA ASP A 33 25.89 -31.58 23.53
C ASP A 33 24.80 -30.73 22.81
N ASP A 34 23.98 -31.36 21.96
CA ASP A 34 22.90 -30.66 21.27
C ASP A 34 21.78 -30.18 22.22
N PRO A 35 21.48 -28.87 22.27
CA PRO A 35 20.39 -28.36 23.08
C PRO A 35 19.00 -28.82 22.60
N LYS A 36 18.80 -29.14 21.32
CA LYS A 36 17.48 -29.55 20.78
C LYS A 36 16.98 -30.86 21.38
N ILE A 37 17.90 -31.80 21.68
CA ILE A 37 17.56 -33.07 22.35
C ILE A 37 16.84 -32.84 23.70
N ARG A 38 17.09 -31.71 24.37
CA ARG A 38 16.50 -31.38 25.67
C ARG A 38 15.03 -30.97 25.56
N ASP A 39 14.63 -30.45 24.41
CA ASP A 39 13.29 -29.92 24.17
C ASP A 39 12.42 -30.86 23.35
N LEU A 40 12.97 -31.98 22.84
CA LEU A 40 12.25 -32.94 21.99
C LEU A 40 10.89 -33.34 22.57
N ARG A 41 9.83 -33.02 21.82
CA ARG A 41 8.47 -33.46 22.09
C ARG A 41 8.10 -34.63 21.17
N PRO A 42 7.13 -35.47 21.56
CA PRO A 42 6.62 -36.50 20.67
C PRO A 42 5.98 -35.88 19.42
N ALA A 43 6.16 -36.52 18.27
CA ALA A 43 5.47 -36.17 17.03
C ALA A 43 3.95 -36.03 17.23
N ILE A 44 3.36 -35.01 16.62
CA ILE A 44 1.91 -34.83 16.60
C ILE A 44 1.32 -35.91 15.70
N THR A 45 0.34 -36.64 16.23
CA THR A 45 -0.37 -37.69 15.49
C THR A 45 -1.83 -37.32 15.33
N GLY A 46 -2.39 -37.58 14.15
CA GLY A 46 -3.79 -37.28 13.88
C GLY A 46 -4.13 -37.25 12.40
N ARG A 47 -5.27 -36.63 12.09
CA ARG A 47 -5.65 -36.27 10.73
C ARG A 47 -5.18 -34.83 10.48
N GLY A 48 -4.44 -34.62 9.40
CA GLY A 48 -4.05 -33.29 8.95
C GLY A 48 -5.20 -32.43 8.44
N TYR A 49 -4.86 -31.25 7.91
CA TYR A 49 -5.79 -30.26 7.37
C TYR A 49 -5.69 -30.17 5.84
N ARG A 50 -6.79 -29.84 5.17
CA ARG A 50 -6.88 -29.56 3.73
C ARG A 50 -7.96 -28.50 3.49
N ASN A 51 -7.63 -27.45 2.74
CA ASN A 51 -8.51 -26.31 2.43
C ASN A 51 -9.47 -26.59 1.25
N GLN A 52 -10.05 -27.80 1.20
CA GLN A 52 -11.09 -28.17 0.22
C GLN A 52 -12.26 -28.87 0.92
N ALA A 53 -13.48 -28.60 0.45
CA ALA A 53 -14.68 -29.35 0.83
C ALA A 53 -14.59 -30.77 0.23
N VAL A 54 -14.20 -31.75 1.03
CA VAL A 54 -14.06 -33.15 0.60
C VAL A 54 -15.43 -33.84 0.50
N GLY A 55 -16.29 -33.41 -0.43
CA GLY A 55 -17.55 -34.08 -0.81
C GLY A 55 -18.59 -34.29 0.32
N PRO A 56 -19.78 -34.86 0.00
CA PRO A 56 -20.84 -35.05 0.99
C PRO A 56 -20.48 -36.20 1.94
N GLY A 57 -20.25 -35.88 3.22
CA GLY A 57 -20.12 -36.87 4.30
C GLY A 57 -18.72 -37.05 4.92
N GLN A 58 -17.74 -36.20 4.59
CA GLN A 58 -16.48 -36.12 5.32
C GLN A 58 -16.37 -34.73 5.94
N PRO A 59 -16.62 -34.55 7.26
CA PRO A 59 -16.33 -33.30 7.92
C PRO A 59 -14.86 -32.96 7.68
N GLY A 60 -14.58 -31.73 7.23
CA GLY A 60 -13.24 -31.15 7.28
C GLY A 60 -12.66 -31.46 8.66
N GLY A 61 -11.47 -32.08 8.67
CA GLY A 61 -10.90 -32.68 9.87
C GLY A 61 -10.98 -31.71 11.06
N THR A 62 -11.34 -32.24 12.23
CA THR A 62 -11.33 -31.50 13.50
C THR A 62 -10.04 -30.71 13.61
N ALA A 63 -10.14 -29.39 13.49
CA ALA A 63 -9.03 -28.48 13.67
C ALA A 63 -8.36 -28.78 15.02
N TYR A 64 -7.10 -29.22 14.97
CA TYR A 64 -6.15 -28.81 16.00
C TYR A 64 -6.30 -27.28 16.09
N SER A 65 -6.48 -26.75 17.29
CA SER A 65 -6.84 -25.35 17.59
C SER A 65 -6.38 -24.36 16.52
N ALA A 66 -7.29 -23.47 16.08
CA ALA A 66 -7.04 -22.48 15.03
C ALA A 66 -5.65 -21.86 15.18
N PHE A 67 -4.79 -22.06 14.18
CA PHE A 67 -3.47 -21.45 14.13
C PHE A 67 -3.63 -19.94 14.00
N ASN A 68 -2.80 -19.18 14.72
CA ASN A 68 -2.78 -17.74 14.56
C ASN A 68 -2.03 -17.39 13.28
N SER A 69 -2.60 -16.49 12.47
CA SER A 69 -1.98 -16.07 11.22
C SER A 69 -2.40 -14.66 10.82
N GLN A 70 -1.52 -13.99 10.09
CA GLN A 70 -1.78 -12.71 9.41
C GLN A 70 -1.15 -12.78 8.02
N ASN A 71 -1.90 -12.37 6.98
CA ASN A 71 -1.44 -12.35 5.58
C ASN A 71 -0.92 -13.70 5.05
N VAL A 72 -1.31 -14.81 5.68
CA VAL A 72 -0.93 -16.17 5.30
C VAL A 72 -2.14 -17.07 5.45
N THR A 73 -2.43 -17.86 4.42
CA THR A 73 -3.51 -18.85 4.42
C THR A 73 -2.94 -20.26 4.43
N LEU A 74 -3.38 -21.09 5.38
CA LEU A 74 -3.08 -22.53 5.40
C LEU A 74 -3.87 -23.24 4.31
N GLN A 75 -3.18 -23.90 3.39
CA GLN A 75 -3.79 -24.71 2.35
C GLN A 75 -3.88 -26.18 2.75
N ALA A 76 -2.81 -26.72 3.35
CA ALA A 76 -2.81 -28.06 3.88
C ALA A 76 -1.78 -28.25 5.00
N TRP A 77 -2.02 -29.26 5.83
CA TRP A 77 -1.10 -29.69 6.88
C TRP A 77 -1.06 -31.22 6.90
N MET A 78 0.13 -31.81 6.82
CA MET A 78 0.37 -33.24 6.88
C MET A 78 1.21 -33.60 8.12
N PRO A 79 0.60 -34.12 9.20
CA PRO A 79 1.34 -34.59 10.36
C PRO A 79 2.21 -35.80 10.01
N LEU A 80 3.29 -36.00 10.79
CA LEU A 80 4.32 -37.02 10.51
C LEU A 80 3.76 -38.44 10.34
N ASN A 81 2.67 -38.79 11.04
CA ASN A 81 2.00 -40.09 10.89
C ASN A 81 1.34 -40.30 9.51
N GLN A 82 1.10 -39.23 8.75
CA GLN A 82 0.59 -39.25 7.38
C GLN A 82 1.71 -39.16 6.32
N ILE A 83 2.97 -38.99 6.74
CA ILE A 83 4.14 -38.93 5.87
C ILE A 83 4.90 -40.25 5.96
N ASP A 84 5.65 -40.48 7.05
CA ASP A 84 6.50 -41.67 7.19
C ASP A 84 6.54 -42.25 8.63
N ASN A 85 5.77 -41.68 9.57
CA ASN A 85 5.80 -42.03 11.00
C ASN A 85 7.18 -41.87 11.65
N ALA A 86 8.02 -40.96 11.14
CA ALA A 86 9.27 -40.59 11.79
C ALA A 86 9.04 -39.96 13.17
N ALA A 87 10.10 -39.93 13.98
CA ALA A 87 10.05 -39.35 15.32
C ALA A 87 9.94 -37.82 15.30
N ASN A 88 10.44 -37.18 14.24
CA ASN A 88 10.49 -35.73 14.06
C ASN A 88 10.71 -35.37 12.57
N GLY A 89 10.28 -34.17 12.19
CA GLY A 89 10.71 -33.48 10.97
C GLY A 89 12.09 -32.83 11.12
N ASN A 90 12.69 -32.45 10.00
CA ASN A 90 13.85 -31.57 9.91
C ASN A 90 13.78 -30.79 8.58
N ASP A 91 14.87 -30.47 7.89
CA ASP A 91 14.84 -29.49 6.81
C ASP A 91 13.88 -29.84 5.64
N CYS A 92 13.53 -28.84 4.84
CA CYS A 92 12.74 -29.02 3.63
C CYS A 92 13.25 -28.19 2.45
N TRP A 93 12.92 -28.64 1.25
CA TRP A 93 13.25 -27.98 0.00
C TRP A 93 12.16 -28.20 -1.05
N GLY A 94 12.26 -27.54 -2.19
CA GLY A 94 11.33 -27.68 -3.30
C GLY A 94 11.94 -28.21 -4.59
N TYR A 95 11.07 -28.77 -5.42
CA TYR A 95 11.38 -29.15 -6.80
C TYR A 95 10.17 -28.90 -7.70
N THR A 96 10.37 -28.14 -8.78
CA THR A 96 9.40 -28.02 -9.87
C THR A 96 9.89 -28.86 -11.03
N SER A 97 9.10 -29.86 -11.40
CA SER A 97 9.37 -30.71 -12.55
C SER A 97 9.29 -29.93 -13.87
N PRO A 98 9.89 -30.42 -14.96
CA PRO A 98 9.76 -29.80 -16.29
C PRO A 98 8.31 -29.70 -16.81
N SER A 99 7.35 -30.42 -16.22
CA SER A 99 5.92 -30.31 -16.58
C SER A 99 5.20 -29.15 -15.88
N GLY A 100 5.85 -28.49 -14.91
CA GLY A 100 5.26 -27.48 -14.04
C GLY A 100 4.68 -28.04 -12.74
N ARG A 101 4.71 -29.37 -12.52
CA ARG A 101 4.28 -29.94 -11.23
C ARG A 101 5.29 -29.67 -10.13
N GLU A 102 4.79 -29.27 -8.98
CA GLU A 102 5.55 -28.87 -7.81
C GLU A 102 5.57 -29.96 -6.73
N TYR A 103 6.73 -30.17 -6.13
CA TYR A 103 7.00 -31.20 -5.14
C TYR A 103 7.74 -30.62 -3.93
N ALA A 104 7.16 -30.82 -2.75
CA ALA A 104 7.83 -30.64 -1.47
C ALA A 104 8.77 -31.82 -1.20
N LEU A 105 10.02 -31.52 -0.89
CA LEU A 105 11.01 -32.46 -0.40
C LEU A 105 11.16 -32.22 1.09
N MET A 106 10.49 -33.04 1.90
CA MET A 106 10.55 -32.92 3.36
C MET A 106 11.48 -33.99 3.93
N CYS A 107 12.49 -33.57 4.67
CA CYS A 107 13.32 -34.47 5.43
C CYS A 107 12.68 -34.79 6.79
N THR A 108 12.95 -36.00 7.27
CA THR A 108 12.59 -36.44 8.62
C THR A 108 13.77 -37.20 9.24
N SER A 109 13.60 -37.60 10.50
CA SER A 109 14.58 -38.48 11.13
C SER A 109 14.71 -39.86 10.49
N SER A 110 13.81 -40.26 9.60
CA SER A 110 13.87 -41.58 8.94
C SER A 110 14.34 -41.54 7.48
N GLY A 111 14.29 -40.38 6.82
CA GLY A 111 14.68 -40.27 5.41
C GLY A 111 14.22 -38.97 4.75
N THR A 112 14.10 -39.00 3.43
CA THR A 112 13.60 -37.90 2.60
C THR A 112 12.29 -38.31 1.93
N ASN A 113 11.28 -37.43 2.03
CA ASN A 113 9.95 -37.63 1.50
C ASN A 113 9.70 -36.68 0.33
N PHE A 114 9.10 -37.20 -0.74
CA PHE A 114 8.72 -36.48 -1.93
C PHE A 114 7.21 -36.41 -1.97
N ILE A 115 6.66 -35.21 -1.83
CA ILE A 115 5.23 -34.96 -1.68
C ILE A 115 4.83 -34.02 -2.80
N GLU A 116 3.90 -34.43 -3.64
CA GLU A 116 3.34 -33.56 -4.67
C GLU A 116 2.44 -32.51 -4.02
N ILE A 117 2.61 -31.25 -4.44
CA ILE A 117 1.89 -30.09 -3.90
C ILE A 117 1.33 -29.18 -5.00
N THR A 118 1.28 -29.65 -6.25
CA THR A 118 0.78 -28.85 -7.38
C THR A 118 -0.63 -28.31 -7.14
N ASP A 119 -1.47 -29.11 -6.47
CA ASP A 119 -2.64 -28.59 -5.75
C ASP A 119 -2.24 -28.43 -4.27
N PRO A 120 -2.00 -27.19 -3.78
CA PRO A 120 -1.50 -26.96 -2.43
C PRO A 120 -2.51 -27.34 -1.36
N THR A 121 -3.79 -27.46 -1.71
CA THR A 121 -4.85 -27.90 -0.79
C THR A 121 -4.93 -29.43 -0.69
N ASN A 122 -4.35 -30.14 -1.66
CA ASN A 122 -4.40 -31.58 -1.75
C ASN A 122 -3.01 -32.24 -1.92
N PRO A 123 -2.07 -32.07 -0.98
CA PRO A 123 -0.78 -32.73 -1.06
C PRO A 123 -0.86 -34.26 -1.01
N VAL A 124 -0.01 -34.92 -1.81
CA VAL A 124 0.04 -36.38 -1.96
C VAL A 124 1.48 -36.89 -1.80
N LEU A 125 1.71 -37.80 -0.86
CA LEU A 125 3.01 -38.47 -0.72
C LEU A 125 3.28 -39.36 -1.95
N VAL A 126 4.33 -39.04 -2.69
CA VAL A 126 4.77 -39.77 -3.87
C VAL A 126 5.74 -40.89 -3.48
N LYS A 127 6.76 -40.55 -2.69
CA LYS A 127 7.83 -41.49 -2.35
C LYS A 127 8.50 -41.12 -1.03
N HIS A 128 8.84 -42.16 -0.26
CA HIS A 128 9.81 -42.07 0.83
C HIS A 128 11.11 -42.79 0.42
N ILE A 129 12.26 -42.16 0.65
CA ILE A 129 13.59 -42.75 0.52
C ILE A 129 14.23 -42.77 1.91
N SER A 130 14.44 -43.97 2.45
CA SER A 130 15.02 -44.13 3.78
C SER A 130 16.48 -43.68 3.83
N GLY A 131 16.86 -43.08 4.94
CA GLY A 131 18.21 -42.66 5.27
C GLY A 131 18.63 -43.14 6.66
N PRO A 132 19.86 -42.84 7.09
CA PRO A 132 20.30 -43.13 8.45
C PRO A 132 19.48 -42.32 9.46
N ASN A 133 19.16 -42.89 10.62
CA ASN A 133 18.34 -42.18 11.61
C ASN A 133 19.11 -41.02 12.26
N SER A 134 18.54 -39.82 12.24
CA SER A 134 19.19 -38.60 12.72
C SER A 134 18.18 -37.49 12.98
N LEU A 135 18.39 -36.65 14.01
CA LEU A 135 17.65 -35.41 14.16
C LEU A 135 17.93 -34.46 12.98
N TRP A 136 19.17 -34.49 12.45
CA TRP A 136 19.63 -33.63 11.36
C TRP A 136 19.70 -34.34 10.01
N ARG A 137 19.00 -33.76 9.04
CA ARG A 137 19.09 -34.08 7.63
C ARG A 137 18.77 -32.81 6.85
N ASP A 138 19.45 -32.65 5.74
CA ASP A 138 19.19 -31.59 4.77
C ASP A 138 19.15 -32.18 3.35
N VAL A 139 18.41 -31.54 2.44
CA VAL A 139 18.28 -31.87 1.03
C VAL A 139 18.31 -30.62 0.17
N LYS A 140 19.01 -30.68 -0.97
CA LYS A 140 18.96 -29.66 -2.02
C LYS A 140 18.80 -30.31 -3.40
N THR A 141 18.36 -29.52 -4.38
CA THR A 141 18.07 -30.00 -5.73
C THR A 141 19.02 -29.39 -6.76
N TYR A 142 19.32 -30.15 -7.82
CA TYR A 142 20.03 -29.69 -9.01
C TYR A 142 19.51 -30.45 -10.22
N GLN A 143 18.91 -29.74 -11.17
CA GLN A 143 18.17 -30.37 -12.28
C GLN A 143 17.18 -31.41 -11.72
N ASP A 144 17.08 -32.58 -12.35
CA ASP A 144 16.20 -33.67 -11.89
C ASP A 144 16.75 -34.51 -10.72
N PHE A 145 17.67 -33.98 -9.91
CA PHE A 145 18.30 -34.71 -8.81
C PHE A 145 18.11 -34.00 -7.47
N ALA A 146 17.90 -34.80 -6.43
CA ALA A 146 17.91 -34.38 -5.04
C ALA A 146 19.11 -35.02 -4.33
N TYR A 147 19.80 -34.24 -3.49
CA TYR A 147 20.98 -34.64 -2.75
C TYR A 147 20.71 -34.44 -1.28
N ALA A 148 20.64 -35.53 -0.52
CA ALA A 148 20.40 -35.47 0.92
C ALA A 148 21.62 -35.89 1.71
N VAL A 149 21.88 -35.20 2.82
CA VAL A 149 22.98 -35.47 3.77
C VAL A 149 22.43 -35.59 5.18
N SER A 150 23.14 -36.28 6.06
CA SER A 150 22.69 -36.46 7.44
C SER A 150 23.84 -36.68 8.41
N GLU A 151 23.68 -36.20 9.64
CA GLU A 151 24.62 -36.49 10.73
C GLU A 151 24.55 -37.95 11.19
N GLY A 152 23.47 -38.67 10.86
CA GLY A 152 23.38 -40.12 11.05
C GLY A 152 24.34 -40.91 10.15
N GLY A 153 24.94 -40.27 9.14
CA GLY A 153 25.93 -40.88 8.25
C GLY A 153 25.48 -40.94 6.78
N SER A 154 26.00 -41.94 6.06
CA SER A 154 25.71 -42.23 4.64
C SER A 154 26.18 -41.19 3.61
N GLY A 155 26.98 -40.19 3.98
CA GLY A 155 27.53 -39.25 3.01
C GLY A 155 26.43 -38.46 2.29
N ILE A 156 26.44 -38.48 0.95
CA ILE A 156 25.44 -37.83 0.09
C ILE A 156 24.56 -38.89 -0.58
N GLN A 157 23.29 -38.99 -0.18
CA GLN A 157 22.28 -39.77 -0.90
C GLN A 157 21.86 -39.03 -2.17
N VAL A 158 22.06 -39.65 -3.33
CA VAL A 158 21.74 -39.07 -4.65
C VAL A 158 20.47 -39.70 -5.19
N MET A 159 19.41 -38.90 -5.31
CA MET A 159 18.08 -39.35 -5.70
C MET A 159 17.69 -38.74 -7.04
N LYS A 160 17.29 -39.59 -8.00
CA LYS A 160 16.87 -39.17 -9.33
C LYS A 160 15.35 -39.01 -9.39
N MET A 161 14.90 -37.88 -9.93
CA MET A 161 13.50 -37.42 -9.99
C MET A 161 12.97 -37.19 -11.42
N THR A 162 13.71 -37.55 -12.48
CA THR A 162 13.30 -37.32 -13.88
C THR A 162 11.90 -37.85 -14.24
N ASN A 163 11.35 -38.81 -13.48
CA ASN A 163 10.02 -39.39 -13.71
C ASN A 163 9.12 -39.31 -12.47
N ILE A 164 9.33 -38.28 -11.62
CA ILE A 164 8.58 -38.07 -10.39
C ILE A 164 7.08 -37.89 -10.64
N ASP A 165 6.71 -37.29 -11.78
CA ASP A 165 5.33 -37.12 -12.23
C ASP A 165 4.54 -38.43 -12.34
N ASN A 166 5.24 -39.53 -12.65
CA ASN A 166 4.66 -40.87 -12.75
C ASN A 166 4.90 -41.68 -11.46
N GLY A 167 5.23 -41.00 -10.37
CA GLY A 167 5.45 -41.58 -9.05
C GLY A 167 6.82 -42.22 -8.84
N ASN A 168 7.80 -41.97 -9.71
CA ASN A 168 9.09 -42.66 -9.67
C ASN A 168 10.23 -41.74 -9.21
N VAL A 169 10.67 -41.94 -7.98
CA VAL A 169 11.91 -41.39 -7.41
C VAL A 169 12.80 -42.53 -6.95
N THR A 170 14.08 -42.48 -7.32
CA THR A 170 15.03 -43.59 -7.09
C THR A 170 16.31 -43.09 -6.44
N LEU A 171 16.75 -43.75 -5.36
CA LEU A 171 18.11 -43.61 -4.85
C LEU A 171 19.06 -44.28 -5.86
N VAL A 172 19.84 -43.48 -6.58
CA VAL A 172 20.75 -43.99 -7.62
C VAL A 172 22.18 -44.15 -7.13
N ASN A 173 22.55 -43.44 -6.07
CA ASN A 173 23.90 -43.52 -5.50
C ASN A 173 23.95 -43.01 -4.06
N THR A 174 25.05 -43.33 -3.38
CA THR A 174 25.41 -42.80 -2.07
C THR A 174 26.91 -42.51 -2.08
N ILE A 175 27.30 -41.24 -1.96
CA ILE A 175 28.70 -40.80 -2.04
C ILE A 175 29.26 -40.58 -0.64
N ASP A 176 30.23 -41.39 -0.22
CA ASP A 176 30.88 -41.34 1.11
C ASP A 176 32.41 -41.32 1.03
N ASP A 177 32.94 -40.72 -0.04
CA ASP A 177 34.35 -40.79 -0.46
C ASP A 177 35.32 -39.90 0.33
N VAL A 178 34.88 -38.73 0.82
CA VAL A 178 35.76 -37.73 1.46
C VAL A 178 35.25 -37.30 2.84
N GLY A 179 36.14 -37.39 3.83
CA GLY A 179 35.89 -37.01 5.22
C GLY A 179 34.98 -38.01 5.94
N THR A 180 34.34 -37.58 7.02
CA THR A 180 33.35 -38.41 7.73
C THR A 180 32.13 -38.66 6.84
N SER A 181 31.40 -39.75 7.07
CA SER A 181 30.11 -39.99 6.42
C SER A 181 28.97 -39.17 7.02
N ALA A 182 29.16 -38.59 8.21
CA ALA A 182 28.22 -37.67 8.85
C ALA A 182 28.39 -36.26 8.29
N THR A 183 27.29 -35.57 8.02
CA THR A 183 27.27 -34.19 7.52
C THR A 183 26.08 -33.44 8.06
N HIS A 184 26.32 -32.18 8.42
CA HIS A 184 25.28 -31.32 8.97
C HIS A 184 24.33 -30.82 7.86
N ASN A 185 24.89 -30.19 6.82
CA ASN A 185 24.12 -29.44 5.83
C ASN A 185 24.69 -29.62 4.41
N VAL A 186 23.88 -29.31 3.40
CA VAL A 186 24.28 -29.28 2.00
C VAL A 186 23.77 -28.02 1.31
N ALA A 187 24.65 -27.34 0.60
CA ALA A 187 24.30 -26.21 -0.25
C ALA A 187 24.65 -26.52 -1.71
N ILE A 188 23.89 -25.96 -2.66
CA ILE A 188 24.15 -26.11 -4.09
C ILE A 188 24.05 -24.75 -4.74
N ASN A 189 25.08 -24.38 -5.51
CA ASN A 189 24.93 -23.29 -6.48
C ASN A 189 24.49 -23.91 -7.81
N THR A 190 23.24 -23.65 -8.17
CA THR A 190 22.62 -24.22 -9.37
C THR A 190 23.15 -23.62 -10.67
N ASP A 191 23.69 -22.41 -10.64
CA ASP A 191 24.25 -21.74 -11.83
C ASP A 191 25.58 -22.37 -12.23
N SER A 192 26.43 -22.63 -11.23
CA SER A 192 27.76 -23.21 -11.44
C SER A 192 27.75 -24.74 -11.47
N GLY A 193 26.71 -25.37 -10.91
CA GLY A 193 26.58 -26.82 -10.80
C GLY A 193 27.56 -27.45 -9.82
N TYR A 194 27.81 -26.78 -8.68
CA TYR A 194 28.62 -27.33 -7.59
C TYR A 194 27.78 -27.54 -6.33
N LEU A 195 27.98 -28.71 -5.71
CA LEU A 195 27.45 -29.07 -4.40
C LEU A 195 28.53 -28.85 -3.34
N TYR A 196 28.14 -28.25 -2.23
CA TYR A 196 28.95 -27.95 -1.07
C TYR A 196 28.40 -28.74 0.12
N ARG A 197 29.17 -29.72 0.58
CA ARG A 197 28.85 -30.56 1.74
C ARG A 197 29.46 -29.92 2.98
N LEU A 198 28.61 -29.40 3.87
CA LEU A 198 28.97 -28.49 4.95
C LEU A 198 28.98 -29.19 6.32
N GLY A 199 29.90 -28.76 7.19
CA GLY A 199 30.02 -29.29 8.54
C GLY A 199 30.47 -30.75 8.60
N GLY A 200 29.96 -31.53 9.56
CA GLY A 200 30.40 -32.89 9.86
C GLY A 200 31.82 -32.92 10.44
N ASP A 201 31.96 -32.45 11.68
CA ASP A 201 33.21 -32.07 12.35
C ASP A 201 33.89 -30.83 11.72
N SER A 202 35.19 -30.62 11.98
CA SER A 202 35.99 -29.48 11.49
C SER A 202 36.34 -29.52 10.00
N ASN A 203 35.50 -30.16 9.16
CA ASN A 203 35.78 -30.39 7.74
C ASN A 203 35.40 -29.22 6.82
N GLY A 204 34.74 -28.18 7.34
CA GLY A 204 34.31 -27.01 6.54
C GLY A 204 33.42 -27.40 5.37
N ALA A 205 33.74 -26.91 4.16
CA ALA A 205 33.04 -27.23 2.92
C ALA A 205 33.84 -28.23 2.07
N ARG A 206 33.22 -29.36 1.72
CA ARG A 206 33.73 -30.34 0.72
C ARG A 206 32.91 -30.20 -0.55
N ILE A 207 33.58 -29.98 -1.69
CA ILE A 207 32.94 -29.49 -2.91
C ILE A 207 32.93 -30.56 -3.98
N TYR A 208 31.79 -30.73 -4.64
CA TYR A 208 31.56 -31.73 -5.67
C TYR A 208 31.00 -31.10 -6.95
N ASN A 209 31.49 -31.52 -8.11
CA ASN A 209 31.01 -31.09 -9.42
C ASN A 209 29.82 -31.96 -9.86
N LEU A 210 28.67 -31.31 -10.09
CA LEU A 210 27.44 -31.95 -10.56
C LEU A 210 27.36 -32.00 -12.09
N ASN A 211 27.94 -31.03 -12.80
CA ASN A 211 27.75 -30.84 -14.25
C ASN A 211 28.11 -32.08 -15.09
N ALA A 212 29.19 -32.77 -14.73
CA ALA A 212 29.68 -33.90 -15.53
C ALA A 212 28.81 -35.15 -15.39
N ASN A 213 28.32 -35.42 -14.17
CA ASN A 213 27.46 -36.55 -13.88
C ASN A 213 26.71 -36.32 -12.56
N PRO A 214 25.49 -35.76 -12.60
CA PRO A 214 24.70 -35.49 -11.40
C PRO A 214 24.41 -36.76 -10.56
N ALA A 215 24.35 -37.94 -11.18
CA ALA A 215 24.12 -39.21 -10.47
C ALA A 215 25.37 -39.72 -9.72
N ASN A 216 26.56 -39.20 -10.03
CA ASN A 216 27.82 -39.57 -9.38
C ASN A 216 28.74 -38.35 -9.32
N PRO A 217 28.40 -37.36 -8.47
CA PRO A 217 29.11 -36.10 -8.42
C PRO A 217 30.56 -36.31 -7.95
N GLN A 218 31.50 -35.58 -8.56
CA GLN A 218 32.94 -35.81 -8.34
C GLN A 218 33.50 -34.78 -7.37
N TYR A 219 34.24 -35.22 -6.34
CA TYR A 219 34.96 -34.31 -5.44
C TYR A 219 36.00 -33.47 -6.20
N VAL A 220 36.02 -32.14 -5.95
CA VAL A 220 36.91 -31.19 -6.65
C VAL A 220 37.75 -30.31 -5.73
N GLY A 221 37.47 -30.27 -4.43
CA GLY A 221 38.23 -29.47 -3.49
C GLY A 221 37.51 -29.30 -2.15
N SER A 222 38.20 -28.68 -1.18
CA SER A 222 37.65 -28.39 0.13
C SER A 222 38.19 -27.09 0.68
N TRP A 223 37.36 -26.36 1.41
CA TRP A 223 37.76 -25.23 2.24
C TRP A 223 37.46 -25.56 3.69
N ASN A 224 38.48 -25.65 4.54
CA ASN A 224 38.37 -26.17 5.91
C ASN A 224 39.05 -25.26 6.94
N SER A 225 39.19 -23.97 6.63
CA SER A 225 39.80 -23.02 7.56
C SER A 225 38.91 -22.74 8.77
N ARG A 226 37.60 -22.96 8.67
CA ARG A 226 36.61 -22.84 9.74
C ARG A 226 35.52 -23.91 9.62
N TYR A 227 34.78 -24.12 10.71
CA TYR A 227 33.53 -24.86 10.65
C TYR A 227 32.49 -24.02 9.91
N ILE A 228 31.72 -24.68 9.05
CA ILE A 228 30.59 -24.08 8.35
C ILE A 228 29.36 -24.88 8.75
N HIS A 229 28.39 -24.18 9.32
CA HIS A 229 27.11 -24.72 9.70
C HIS A 229 26.19 -24.82 8.48
N ASP A 230 25.96 -23.67 7.85
CA ASP A 230 25.21 -23.47 6.62
C ASP A 230 25.90 -22.40 5.76
N ALA A 231 25.59 -22.35 4.48
CA ALA A 231 26.10 -21.34 3.57
C ALA A 231 25.17 -21.11 2.38
N GLN A 232 25.12 -19.87 1.92
CA GLN A 232 24.64 -19.54 0.59
C GLN A 232 25.83 -19.34 -0.37
N ILE A 233 25.73 -19.89 -1.58
CA ILE A 233 26.75 -19.73 -2.62
C ILE A 233 26.07 -19.18 -3.87
N ILE A 234 26.59 -18.05 -4.37
CA ILE A 234 26.10 -17.41 -5.60
C ILE A 234 27.23 -17.21 -6.60
N THR A 235 26.87 -17.02 -7.87
CA THR A 235 27.79 -16.51 -8.89
C THR A 235 27.38 -15.09 -9.27
N TYR A 236 28.27 -14.12 -9.07
CA TYR A 236 27.98 -12.73 -9.44
C TYR A 236 27.86 -12.60 -10.97
N ALA A 237 26.71 -12.13 -11.45
CA ALA A 237 26.49 -11.90 -12.87
C ALA A 237 27.16 -10.61 -13.39
N SER A 238 27.28 -9.60 -12.51
CA SER A 238 27.76 -8.26 -12.84
C SER A 238 28.57 -7.63 -11.70
N GLY A 239 29.09 -6.42 -11.92
CA GLY A 239 29.85 -5.67 -10.92
C GLY A 239 31.32 -6.10 -10.77
N PRO A 240 32.03 -5.62 -9.74
CA PRO A 240 33.46 -5.90 -9.52
C PRO A 240 33.79 -7.38 -9.33
N TYR A 241 32.81 -8.17 -8.89
CA TYR A 241 32.93 -9.61 -8.66
C TYR A 241 32.34 -10.45 -9.80
N ALA A 242 31.94 -9.85 -10.94
CA ALA A 242 31.34 -10.58 -12.06
C ALA A 242 32.13 -11.84 -12.48
N GLY A 243 31.43 -12.96 -12.61
CA GLY A 243 31.98 -14.28 -12.91
C GLY A 243 32.65 -14.99 -11.74
N ARG A 244 32.71 -14.38 -10.55
CA ARG A 244 33.19 -15.04 -9.34
C ARG A 244 32.05 -15.76 -8.64
N GLU A 245 32.39 -16.92 -8.12
CA GLU A 245 31.52 -17.68 -7.23
C GLU A 245 31.96 -17.42 -5.78
N VAL A 246 31.03 -16.91 -4.98
CA VAL A 246 31.30 -16.47 -3.60
C VAL A 246 30.38 -17.22 -2.65
N MET A 247 30.98 -17.74 -1.58
CA MET A 247 30.32 -18.46 -0.51
C MET A 247 30.22 -17.56 0.73
N PHE A 248 28.99 -17.38 1.22
CA PHE A 248 28.64 -16.69 2.44
C PHE A 248 28.36 -17.75 3.51
N ALA A 249 29.34 -18.03 4.36
CA ALA A 249 29.35 -19.17 5.26
C ALA A 249 29.10 -18.75 6.73
N CYS A 250 28.01 -19.24 7.30
CA CYS A 250 27.67 -19.09 8.71
C CYS A 250 28.39 -20.16 9.53
N GLY A 251 29.04 -19.76 10.62
CA GLY A 251 29.76 -20.69 11.49
C GLY A 251 30.88 -20.03 12.28
N GLY A 252 31.92 -20.80 12.60
CA GLY A 252 32.99 -20.34 13.50
C GLY A 252 34.10 -21.36 13.73
N PHE A 253 34.84 -21.17 14.81
CA PHE A 253 35.80 -22.16 15.32
C PHE A 253 35.12 -23.11 16.31
N ASN A 254 35.78 -24.23 16.60
CA ASN A 254 35.30 -25.27 17.52
C ASN A 254 33.84 -25.66 17.23
N ASN A 255 33.54 -26.11 16.02
CA ASN A 255 32.19 -26.46 15.58
C ASN A 255 31.17 -25.31 15.71
N GLY A 256 31.61 -24.05 15.54
CA GLY A 256 30.75 -22.86 15.60
C GLY A 256 30.64 -22.20 16.97
N TRP A 257 31.12 -22.86 18.03
CA TRP A 257 31.00 -22.39 19.43
C TRP A 257 31.91 -21.21 19.80
N SER A 258 32.87 -20.83 18.96
CA SER A 258 33.74 -19.69 19.23
C SER A 258 34.05 -18.90 17.97
N SER A 259 34.18 -17.57 18.13
CA SER A 259 34.34 -16.65 16.99
C SER A 259 33.29 -16.90 15.92
N THR A 260 32.03 -17.01 16.35
CA THR A 260 30.89 -17.25 15.48
C THR A 260 30.52 -15.98 14.71
N GLY A 261 30.15 -16.13 13.44
CA GLY A 261 29.84 -15.03 12.53
C GLY A 261 29.83 -15.45 11.06
N LEU A 262 29.82 -14.45 10.16
CA LEU A 262 29.78 -14.67 8.72
C LEU A 262 31.20 -14.68 8.11
N THR A 263 31.54 -15.74 7.39
CA THR A 263 32.81 -15.84 6.64
C THR A 263 32.52 -15.76 5.15
N ILE A 264 33.13 -14.82 4.43
CA ILE A 264 32.92 -14.64 3.00
C ILE A 264 34.14 -15.17 2.25
N VAL A 265 33.92 -16.09 1.30
CA VAL A 265 34.99 -16.82 0.61
C VAL A 265 34.76 -16.80 -0.90
N ASP A 266 35.76 -16.33 -1.65
CA ASP A 266 35.82 -16.55 -3.09
C ASP A 266 36.18 -18.02 -3.34
N VAL A 267 35.19 -18.76 -3.84
CA VAL A 267 35.29 -20.19 -4.13
C VAL A 267 35.41 -20.47 -5.63
N THR A 268 35.64 -19.45 -6.46
CA THR A 268 35.71 -19.58 -7.93
C THR A 268 36.72 -20.66 -8.34
N ASN A 269 37.94 -20.58 -7.80
CA ASN A 269 38.96 -21.60 -7.97
C ASN A 269 38.91 -22.62 -6.82
N LYS A 270 38.29 -23.77 -7.08
CA LYS A 270 38.14 -24.87 -6.11
C LYS A 270 39.46 -25.45 -5.58
N GLY A 271 40.58 -25.23 -6.27
CA GLY A 271 41.91 -25.61 -5.80
C GLY A 271 42.65 -24.52 -5.01
N ASN A 272 42.13 -23.28 -5.02
CA ASN A 272 42.73 -22.13 -4.33
C ASN A 272 41.66 -21.11 -3.94
N MET A 273 40.85 -21.46 -2.94
CA MET A 273 39.77 -20.61 -2.41
C MET A 273 40.35 -19.57 -1.46
N GLN A 274 39.80 -18.36 -1.47
CA GLN A 274 40.33 -17.22 -0.70
C GLN A 274 39.25 -16.61 0.18
N THR A 275 39.51 -16.47 1.47
CA THR A 275 38.65 -15.68 2.35
C THR A 275 38.76 -14.21 1.94
N LEU A 276 37.62 -13.61 1.61
CA LEU A 276 37.52 -12.18 1.30
C LEU A 276 37.37 -11.38 2.59
N ASP A 277 36.47 -11.81 3.48
CA ASP A 277 36.24 -11.13 4.74
C ASP A 277 35.68 -12.07 5.83
N GLN A 278 35.72 -11.58 7.07
CA GLN A 278 35.13 -12.21 8.25
C GLN A 278 34.39 -11.15 9.07
N VAL A 279 33.07 -11.25 9.11
CA VAL A 279 32.21 -10.32 9.83
C VAL A 279 31.78 -10.90 11.17
N TYR A 280 31.80 -10.06 12.20
CA TYR A 280 31.29 -10.33 13.54
C TYR A 280 30.23 -9.30 13.90
N TYR A 281 29.24 -9.70 14.69
CA TYR A 281 28.14 -8.86 15.16
C TYR A 281 28.06 -8.92 16.69
N SER A 282 27.22 -8.07 17.29
CA SER A 282 27.03 -8.00 18.74
C SER A 282 26.19 -9.16 19.27
N ASN A 283 26.46 -9.59 20.50
CA ASN A 283 25.80 -10.71 21.17
C ASN A 283 25.79 -12.05 20.38
N PRO A 284 26.93 -12.50 19.82
CA PRO A 284 26.93 -13.68 18.98
C PRO A 284 26.80 -14.95 19.82
N GLY A 285 25.83 -15.80 19.51
CA GLY A 285 25.59 -17.10 20.15
C GLY A 285 26.11 -18.24 19.27
N TYR A 286 25.47 -18.40 18.13
CA TYR A 286 25.73 -19.42 17.11
C TYR A 286 25.20 -18.97 15.73
N SER A 287 26.06 -18.35 14.91
CA SER A 287 25.79 -18.02 13.51
C SER A 287 25.34 -19.27 12.76
N HIS A 288 24.05 -19.32 12.45
CA HIS A 288 23.38 -20.55 12.05
C HIS A 288 23.21 -20.62 10.54
N GLN A 289 22.41 -19.71 9.98
CA GLN A 289 22.05 -19.64 8.58
C GLN A 289 21.73 -18.19 8.19
N GLY A 290 21.80 -17.89 6.90
CA GLY A 290 21.39 -16.60 6.39
C GLY A 290 21.30 -16.58 4.88
N TRP A 291 20.76 -15.50 4.34
CA TRP A 291 20.47 -15.35 2.92
C TRP A 291 20.66 -13.91 2.45
N LEU A 292 21.13 -13.76 1.22
CA LEU A 292 21.34 -12.48 0.54
C LEU A 292 20.00 -11.87 0.13
N SER A 293 19.89 -10.56 0.29
CA SER A 293 18.93 -9.70 -0.43
C SER A 293 19.03 -9.90 -1.96
N SER A 294 17.93 -9.63 -2.67
CA SER A 294 17.81 -9.83 -4.12
C SER A 294 18.83 -9.00 -4.92
N ASP A 295 19.19 -7.82 -4.42
CA ASP A 295 20.17 -6.90 -5.00
C ASP A 295 21.63 -7.23 -4.61
N LEU A 296 21.83 -8.25 -3.75
CA LEU A 296 23.11 -8.72 -3.22
C LEU A 296 23.86 -7.71 -2.34
N ASN A 297 23.20 -6.68 -1.83
CA ASN A 297 23.85 -5.66 -0.98
C ASN A 297 23.84 -6.02 0.51
N TYR A 298 22.84 -6.77 0.96
CA TYR A 298 22.69 -7.19 2.35
C TYR A 298 22.62 -8.71 2.49
N PHE A 299 23.17 -9.22 3.59
CA PHE A 299 23.01 -10.59 4.06
C PHE A 299 22.26 -10.57 5.39
N TYR A 300 21.09 -11.22 5.42
CA TYR A 300 20.30 -11.38 6.63
C TYR A 300 20.71 -12.69 7.31
N LEU A 301 20.97 -12.65 8.61
CA LEU A 301 21.53 -13.79 9.36
C LEU A 301 20.71 -14.06 10.62
N GLY A 302 20.36 -15.33 10.82
CA GLY A 302 19.83 -15.85 12.08
C GLY A 302 20.94 -16.43 12.95
N ASP A 303 20.86 -16.15 14.25
CA ASP A 303 21.77 -16.69 15.26
C ASP A 303 20.97 -17.57 16.22
N GLU A 304 21.21 -18.88 16.20
CA GLU A 304 20.32 -19.83 16.85
C GLU A 304 20.43 -19.86 18.39
N LEU A 305 21.37 -19.11 18.98
CA LEU A 305 21.61 -19.13 20.43
C LEU A 305 21.82 -17.74 21.04
N ASP A 306 21.46 -16.66 20.35
CA ASP A 306 21.51 -15.31 20.91
C ASP A 306 20.26 -14.94 21.73
N GLU A 307 19.15 -15.69 21.57
CA GLU A 307 17.96 -15.61 22.41
C GLU A 307 18.05 -16.49 23.67
N ASP A 308 17.87 -15.88 24.85
CA ASP A 308 17.88 -16.58 26.15
C ASP A 308 16.53 -16.51 26.90
N GLY A 309 15.47 -16.14 26.17
CA GLY A 309 14.15 -15.83 26.71
C GLY A 309 14.01 -14.40 27.27
N THR A 310 15.08 -13.60 27.26
CA THR A 310 15.07 -12.16 27.58
C THR A 310 15.40 -11.32 26.35
N TYR A 311 16.32 -11.78 25.51
CA TYR A 311 16.58 -11.17 24.20
C TYR A 311 15.55 -11.65 23.17
N PRO A 312 15.01 -10.73 22.35
CA PRO A 312 14.02 -11.11 21.37
C PRO A 312 14.65 -11.73 20.13
N SER A 313 13.85 -12.45 19.34
CA SER A 313 14.21 -13.01 18.04
C SER A 313 14.88 -11.95 17.19
N THR A 314 16.13 -12.20 16.79
CA THR A 314 16.96 -11.17 16.14
C THR A 314 17.45 -11.61 14.76
N THR A 315 17.13 -10.82 13.73
CA THR A 315 17.77 -10.93 12.41
C THR A 315 18.91 -9.92 12.32
N HIS A 316 20.13 -10.40 12.13
CA HIS A 316 21.32 -9.56 11.94
C HIS A 316 21.42 -9.11 10.48
N ILE A 317 21.65 -7.82 10.26
CA ILE A 317 21.74 -7.21 8.92
C ILE A 317 23.20 -6.87 8.65
N ILE A 318 23.79 -7.50 7.64
CA ILE A 318 25.18 -7.33 7.26
C ILE A 318 25.25 -6.72 5.86
N ASP A 319 25.89 -5.56 5.73
CA ASP A 319 26.23 -4.98 4.43
C ASP A 319 27.36 -5.80 3.80
N VAL A 320 27.08 -6.34 2.62
CA VAL A 320 27.96 -7.15 1.78
C VAL A 320 28.04 -6.60 0.36
N SER A 321 27.65 -5.35 0.13
CA SER A 321 27.74 -4.67 -1.16
C SER A 321 29.17 -4.67 -1.73
N ASP A 322 30.17 -4.66 -0.86
CA ASP A 322 31.53 -5.11 -1.15
C ASP A 322 31.90 -6.33 -0.29
N PRO A 323 31.88 -7.56 -0.84
CA PRO A 323 32.20 -8.80 -0.14
C PRO A 323 33.60 -8.88 0.51
N ALA A 324 34.53 -7.98 0.15
CA ALA A 324 35.85 -7.89 0.78
C ALA A 324 35.95 -6.82 1.88
N ASN A 325 34.89 -6.04 2.09
CA ASN A 325 34.79 -4.99 3.11
C ASN A 325 33.38 -4.99 3.73
N ALA A 326 32.93 -6.16 4.18
CA ALA A 326 31.59 -6.36 4.72
C ALA A 326 31.51 -5.92 6.19
N SER A 327 30.33 -5.50 6.65
CA SER A 327 30.14 -5.07 8.04
C SER A 327 28.72 -5.27 8.54
N ALA A 328 28.58 -5.60 9.83
CA ALA A 328 27.28 -5.63 10.48
C ALA A 328 26.77 -4.19 10.67
N VAL A 329 25.61 -3.87 10.11
CA VAL A 329 25.07 -2.51 10.04
C VAL A 329 23.81 -2.30 10.86
N GLY A 330 23.11 -3.38 11.23
CA GLY A 330 21.89 -3.29 12.03
C GLY A 330 21.36 -4.65 12.47
N THR A 331 20.25 -4.59 13.19
CA THR A 331 19.44 -5.76 13.55
C THR A 331 17.97 -5.42 13.42
N TYR A 332 17.14 -6.42 13.15
CA TYR A 332 15.68 -6.33 13.20
C TYR A 332 15.12 -7.33 14.21
N THR A 333 14.05 -6.92 14.90
CA THR A 333 13.28 -7.78 15.80
C THR A 333 11.79 -7.44 15.75
N ASN A 334 10.94 -8.46 15.81
CA ASN A 334 9.49 -8.31 15.99
C ASN A 334 9.06 -8.35 17.47
N GLY A 335 10.02 -8.40 18.41
CA GLY A 335 9.77 -8.44 19.86
C GLY A 335 9.38 -9.81 20.42
N ASN A 336 9.29 -10.84 19.58
CA ASN A 336 9.09 -12.23 19.97
C ASN A 336 10.33 -12.78 20.71
N THR A 337 10.21 -13.86 21.49
CA THR A 337 11.35 -14.47 22.22
C THR A 337 11.74 -15.87 21.70
N ALA A 338 11.17 -16.29 20.57
CA ALA A 338 11.49 -17.57 19.93
C ALA A 338 12.91 -17.57 19.39
N VAL A 339 13.50 -18.76 19.30
CA VAL A 339 14.82 -18.93 18.70
C VAL A 339 14.75 -18.63 17.20
N THR A 340 15.63 -17.77 16.70
CA THR A 340 15.77 -17.57 15.25
C THR A 340 16.52 -18.74 14.63
N HIS A 341 16.19 -19.07 13.37
CA HIS A 341 16.77 -20.26 12.75
C HIS A 341 17.06 -20.10 11.25
N ASN A 342 16.15 -20.54 10.39
CA ASN A 342 16.32 -20.48 8.94
C ASN A 342 15.54 -19.31 8.35
N LEU A 343 16.17 -18.54 7.48
CA LEU A 343 15.52 -17.48 6.71
C LEU A 343 15.89 -17.52 5.23
N TYR A 344 15.01 -16.98 4.40
CA TYR A 344 15.11 -16.98 2.94
C TYR A 344 14.57 -15.66 2.40
N THR A 345 15.15 -15.14 1.31
CA THR A 345 14.67 -13.89 0.69
C THR A 345 13.91 -14.16 -0.61
N VAL A 346 12.82 -13.43 -0.84
CA VAL A 346 12.10 -13.41 -2.13
C VAL A 346 11.74 -11.96 -2.43
N GLY A 347 12.33 -11.38 -3.48
CA GLY A 347 12.24 -9.94 -3.71
C GLY A 347 12.76 -9.15 -2.51
N ASP A 348 11.92 -8.29 -1.97
CA ASP A 348 12.20 -7.47 -0.77
C ASP A 348 11.64 -8.11 0.52
N MET A 349 11.19 -9.36 0.48
CA MET A 349 10.65 -10.05 1.65
C MET A 349 11.66 -11.03 2.26
N VAL A 350 11.71 -11.11 3.58
CA VAL A 350 12.44 -12.12 4.35
C VAL A 350 11.45 -13.09 4.99
N PHE A 351 11.50 -14.36 4.60
CA PHE A 351 10.73 -15.45 5.18
C PHE A 351 11.57 -16.20 6.20
N ALA A 352 11.24 -16.09 7.48
CA ALA A 352 11.95 -16.72 8.59
C ALA A 352 11.12 -17.83 9.24
N ALA A 353 11.73 -18.98 9.47
CA ALA A 353 11.22 -20.05 10.31
C ALA A 353 11.85 -19.92 11.70
N ASN A 354 11.06 -19.50 12.68
CA ASN A 354 11.52 -19.18 14.04
C ASN A 354 10.85 -20.10 15.06
N TYR A 355 11.11 -21.41 14.93
CA TYR A 355 10.69 -22.48 15.84
C TYR A 355 9.27 -22.27 16.42
N THR A 356 9.19 -21.86 17.68
CA THR A 356 7.95 -21.75 18.45
C THR A 356 7.04 -20.61 18.02
N SER A 357 7.56 -19.64 17.25
CA SER A 357 6.77 -18.54 16.69
C SER A 357 6.32 -18.80 15.25
N GLY A 358 6.66 -19.98 14.70
CA GLY A 358 6.28 -20.41 13.35
C GLY A 358 6.99 -19.65 12.24
N MET A 359 6.27 -19.43 11.14
CA MET A 359 6.74 -18.63 10.01
C MET A 359 6.50 -17.15 10.28
N ARG A 360 7.52 -16.34 10.00
CA ARG A 360 7.49 -14.87 10.06
C ARG A 360 7.91 -14.31 8.70
N ILE A 361 7.24 -13.27 8.24
CA ILE A 361 7.52 -12.61 6.96
C ILE A 361 7.77 -11.15 7.27
N TYR A 362 8.95 -10.66 6.88
CA TYR A 362 9.36 -9.29 7.08
C TYR A 362 9.50 -8.57 5.75
N ASP A 363 8.96 -7.36 5.66
CA ASP A 363 9.25 -6.43 4.56
C ASP A 363 10.62 -5.80 4.82
N ALA A 364 11.53 -5.99 3.87
CA ALA A 364 12.91 -5.51 3.88
C ALA A 364 13.22 -4.58 2.71
N SER A 365 12.21 -3.93 2.13
CA SER A 365 12.37 -2.86 1.12
C SER A 365 13.23 -1.69 1.62
N ASP A 366 13.18 -1.41 2.93
CA ASP A 366 14.21 -0.67 3.66
C ASP A 366 14.93 -1.61 4.64
N PRO A 367 16.09 -2.17 4.28
CA PRO A 367 16.79 -3.18 5.09
C PRO A 367 17.16 -2.72 6.49
N LEU A 368 17.26 -1.41 6.76
CA LEU A 368 17.59 -0.88 8.08
C LEU A 368 16.34 -0.52 8.90
N ASN A 369 15.16 -0.54 8.30
CA ASN A 369 13.87 -0.24 8.93
C ASN A 369 12.79 -1.27 8.54
N MET A 370 13.12 -2.56 8.67
CA MET A 370 12.21 -3.66 8.34
C MET A 370 10.91 -3.63 9.19
N THR A 371 9.82 -4.20 8.65
CA THR A 371 8.54 -4.35 9.37
C THR A 371 7.97 -5.77 9.21
N GLU A 372 7.11 -6.23 10.13
CA GLU A 372 6.48 -7.56 10.01
C GLU A 372 5.28 -7.47 9.05
N PHE A 373 5.39 -8.16 7.91
CA PHE A 373 4.35 -8.22 6.88
C PHE A 373 3.27 -9.23 7.22
N GLY A 374 3.65 -10.39 7.75
CA GLY A 374 2.73 -11.48 8.03
C GLY A 374 3.38 -12.62 8.81
N TYR A 375 2.55 -13.53 9.30
CA TYR A 375 3.02 -14.68 10.07
C TYR A 375 2.05 -15.84 10.01
N PHE A 376 2.55 -17.04 10.31
CA PHE A 376 1.76 -18.22 10.58
C PHE A 376 2.39 -19.02 11.71
N ASP A 377 1.72 -19.06 12.86
CA ASP A 377 2.19 -19.78 14.04
C ASP A 377 1.85 -21.27 13.93
N THR A 378 2.87 -22.13 13.81
CA THR A 378 2.69 -23.59 13.79
C THR A 378 2.63 -24.20 15.19
N SER A 379 3.01 -23.43 16.21
CA SER A 379 3.23 -23.86 17.57
C SER A 379 2.13 -23.29 18.47
N ASN A 380 1.12 -24.10 18.82
CA ASN A 380 0.05 -23.70 19.74
C ASN A 380 0.52 -23.52 21.22
N GLY A 381 1.83 -23.37 21.45
CA GLY A 381 2.50 -23.41 22.76
C GLY A 381 3.14 -22.10 23.23
N GLY A 382 3.05 -21.02 22.43
CA GLY A 382 3.64 -19.72 22.72
C GLY A 382 5.12 -19.60 22.31
N ASP A 383 5.64 -18.38 22.41
CA ASP A 383 6.87 -17.89 21.77
C ASP A 383 8.18 -18.11 22.58
N GLY A 384 8.26 -19.23 23.32
CA GLY A 384 9.42 -19.49 24.19
C GLY A 384 10.69 -19.83 23.40
N ALA A 385 11.85 -19.43 23.93
CA ALA A 385 13.18 -19.78 23.39
C ALA A 385 13.50 -21.29 23.56
N THR A 386 12.87 -22.12 22.73
CA THR A 386 13.01 -23.58 22.67
C THR A 386 12.99 -24.04 21.21
N PHE A 387 13.50 -25.25 20.94
CA PHE A 387 13.70 -25.76 19.57
C PHE A 387 12.49 -26.55 19.01
N ASN A 388 11.28 -26.27 19.49
CA ASN A 388 10.05 -26.91 19.03
C ASN A 388 9.36 -26.05 17.97
N GLY A 389 8.62 -26.66 17.04
CA GLY A 389 7.90 -25.94 15.99
C GLY A 389 8.64 -25.88 14.65
N LEU A 390 8.50 -24.78 13.92
CA LEU A 390 8.92 -24.67 12.52
C LEU A 390 10.45 -24.62 12.39
N TRP A 391 11.03 -25.68 11.81
CA TRP A 391 12.48 -25.80 11.59
C TRP A 391 12.92 -25.05 10.34
N SER A 392 12.19 -25.17 9.24
CA SER A 392 12.57 -24.54 7.97
C SER A 392 11.36 -24.29 7.10
N LEU A 393 11.56 -23.51 6.03
CA LEU A 393 10.55 -23.21 5.03
C LEU A 393 11.17 -23.13 3.64
N TYR A 394 10.34 -23.18 2.61
CA TYR A 394 10.77 -22.99 1.22
C TYR A 394 9.73 -22.14 0.47
N PRO A 395 10.09 -20.89 0.09
CA PRO A 395 9.16 -19.93 -0.50
C PRO A 395 9.30 -19.77 -2.03
N TYR A 396 10.04 -20.65 -2.72
CA TYR A 396 10.45 -20.42 -4.12
C TYR A 396 9.64 -21.18 -5.17
N PHE A 397 8.44 -21.69 -4.83
CA PHE A 397 7.61 -22.35 -5.83
C PHE A 397 7.01 -21.32 -6.81
N PRO A 398 7.04 -21.57 -8.13
CA PRO A 398 6.41 -20.70 -9.13
C PRO A 398 4.94 -20.37 -8.88
N SER A 399 4.20 -21.26 -8.22
CA SER A 399 2.80 -21.02 -7.82
C SER A 399 2.61 -19.97 -6.72
N GLY A 400 3.69 -19.49 -6.10
CA GLY A 400 3.63 -18.68 -4.87
C GLY A 400 3.30 -19.50 -3.61
N THR A 401 3.23 -20.83 -3.73
CA THR A 401 3.09 -21.72 -2.57
C THR A 401 4.33 -21.66 -1.70
N VAL A 402 4.15 -21.57 -0.39
CA VAL A 402 5.22 -21.69 0.60
C VAL A 402 5.01 -22.97 1.39
N ILE A 403 6.06 -23.75 1.59
CA ILE A 403 6.01 -24.92 2.47
C ILE A 403 6.85 -24.70 3.72
N GLY A 404 6.51 -25.41 4.80
CA GLY A 404 7.24 -25.39 6.04
C GLY A 404 7.37 -26.77 6.66
N SER A 405 8.52 -27.07 7.24
CA SER A 405 8.76 -28.32 7.95
C SER A 405 8.89 -28.07 9.44
N ASP A 406 7.95 -28.62 10.19
CA ASP A 406 7.86 -28.49 11.63
C ASP A 406 8.36 -29.77 12.32
N LEU A 407 9.15 -29.59 13.40
CA LEU A 407 9.81 -30.67 14.12
C LEU A 407 8.82 -31.73 14.60
N GLU A 408 7.71 -31.32 15.22
CA GLU A 408 6.67 -32.22 15.71
C GLU A 408 5.49 -32.33 14.76
N GLY A 409 5.19 -31.22 14.09
CA GLY A 409 3.98 -30.98 13.32
C GLY A 409 4.00 -31.56 11.92
N GLY A 410 5.16 -31.83 11.33
CA GLY A 410 5.23 -32.32 9.95
C GLY A 410 5.20 -31.20 8.90
N LEU A 411 4.61 -31.46 7.73
CA LEU A 411 4.62 -30.52 6.60
C LEU A 411 3.43 -29.56 6.65
N PHE A 412 3.69 -28.26 6.60
CA PHE A 412 2.72 -27.21 6.38
C PHE A 412 2.83 -26.66 4.96
N ILE A 413 1.70 -26.28 4.38
CA ILE A 413 1.61 -25.71 3.02
C ILE A 413 0.70 -24.48 3.08
N TRP A 414 1.23 -23.36 2.61
CA TRP A 414 0.59 -22.07 2.67
C TRP A 414 0.56 -21.40 1.31
N THR A 415 -0.34 -20.43 1.18
CA THR A 415 -0.19 -19.32 0.23
C THR A 415 -0.05 -18.04 1.04
N ILE A 416 0.75 -17.11 0.54
CA ILE A 416 0.85 -15.79 1.14
C ILE A 416 -0.33 -14.98 0.64
N SER A 417 -1.20 -14.60 1.56
CA SER A 417 -2.31 -13.69 1.30
C SER A 417 -1.79 -12.27 1.50
N GLY A 418 -0.94 -11.86 0.57
CA GLY A 418 -0.32 -10.54 0.54
C GLY A 418 -0.73 -9.80 -0.73
N ASN A 419 -0.81 -8.47 -0.66
CA ASN A 419 -1.15 -7.68 -1.83
C ASN A 419 -0.05 -7.83 -2.90
N LEU A 420 -0.29 -8.59 -3.97
CA LEU A 420 0.63 -8.74 -5.10
C LEU A 420 0.74 -7.46 -5.92
N LEU A 421 -0.33 -6.67 -5.92
CA LEU A 421 -0.46 -5.41 -6.63
C LEU A 421 -0.72 -4.26 -5.64
N ASP A 422 -0.13 -3.11 -5.93
CA ASP A 422 -0.57 -1.82 -5.40
C ASP A 422 -1.06 -0.95 -6.55
N ILE A 423 -2.26 -0.37 -6.40
CA ILE A 423 -2.87 0.51 -7.40
C ILE A 423 -3.03 1.86 -6.74
N SER A 424 -2.58 2.91 -7.40
CA SER A 424 -2.78 4.27 -6.91
C SER A 424 -2.89 5.28 -8.04
N VAL A 425 -3.65 6.35 -7.80
CA VAL A 425 -3.54 7.59 -8.57
C VAL A 425 -2.19 8.25 -8.33
N VAL A 426 -1.63 8.87 -9.37
CA VAL A 426 -0.40 9.65 -9.24
C VAL A 426 -0.71 10.99 -8.57
N GLY A 427 -0.44 11.07 -7.27
CA GLY A 427 -0.76 12.25 -6.44
C GLY A 427 -2.08 12.07 -5.71
N ASP A 428 -2.81 13.17 -5.52
CA ASP A 428 -4.15 13.14 -4.92
C ASP A 428 -5.20 12.87 -5.99
N ALA A 429 -6.27 12.14 -5.63
CA ALA A 429 -7.41 11.96 -6.52
C ALA A 429 -8.02 13.34 -6.87
N PRO A 430 -8.31 13.63 -8.15
CA PRO A 430 -8.84 14.93 -8.54
C PRO A 430 -10.22 15.18 -7.93
N THR A 431 -10.42 16.36 -7.38
CA THR A 431 -11.74 16.81 -6.87
C THR A 431 -12.65 17.32 -7.98
N THR A 432 -12.09 17.62 -9.16
CA THR A 432 -12.79 18.05 -10.36
C THR A 432 -12.37 17.23 -11.58
N LEU A 433 -13.31 16.96 -12.49
CA LEU A 433 -13.04 16.33 -13.78
C LEU A 433 -13.58 17.22 -14.90
N ASP A 434 -12.85 17.37 -15.99
CA ASP A 434 -13.30 18.13 -17.15
C ASP A 434 -14.63 17.55 -17.73
N PRO A 435 -15.70 18.36 -17.86
CA PRO A 435 -16.96 17.91 -18.47
C PRO A 435 -16.83 17.39 -19.90
N ASP A 436 -15.87 17.87 -20.69
CA ASP A 436 -15.63 17.41 -22.06
C ASP A 436 -14.80 16.11 -22.12
N GLY A 437 -14.42 15.57 -20.96
CA GLY A 437 -13.64 14.35 -20.78
C GLY A 437 -12.25 14.66 -20.22
N ASP A 438 -11.77 13.78 -19.34
CA ASP A 438 -10.54 14.00 -18.57
C ASP A 438 -9.69 12.73 -18.50
N SER A 439 -8.46 12.85 -18.03
CA SER A 439 -7.53 11.74 -17.90
C SER A 439 -6.79 11.80 -16.57
N VAL A 440 -6.86 10.70 -15.81
CA VAL A 440 -6.23 10.59 -14.51
C VAL A 440 -5.07 9.59 -14.57
N PRO A 441 -3.83 10.03 -14.29
CA PRO A 441 -2.67 9.14 -14.29
C PRO A 441 -2.71 8.16 -13.13
N VAL A 442 -2.43 6.89 -13.42
CA VAL A 442 -2.47 5.76 -12.48
C VAL A 442 -1.14 5.01 -12.50
N THR A 443 -0.70 4.54 -11.35
CA THR A 443 0.41 3.58 -11.23
C THR A 443 -0.10 2.26 -10.68
N ILE A 444 0.29 1.16 -11.32
CA ILE A 444 0.12 -0.20 -10.81
C ILE A 444 1.51 -0.76 -10.56
N THR A 445 1.83 -1.00 -9.29
CA THR A 445 3.11 -1.58 -8.86
C THR A 445 2.93 -3.07 -8.63
N GLU A 446 3.79 -3.86 -9.27
CA GLU A 446 3.86 -5.31 -9.09
C GLU A 446 4.92 -5.65 -8.04
N THR A 447 4.64 -6.62 -7.18
CA THR A 447 5.65 -7.19 -6.27
C THR A 447 6.72 -7.95 -7.08
N SER A 448 6.33 -8.58 -8.19
CA SER A 448 7.21 -9.24 -9.15
C SER A 448 6.70 -9.03 -10.58
N PRO A 449 7.58 -8.81 -11.57
CA PRO A 449 7.16 -8.57 -12.95
C PRO A 449 6.23 -9.67 -13.49
N GLY A 450 5.03 -9.27 -13.92
CA GLY A 450 3.99 -10.18 -14.43
C GLY A 450 2.97 -10.63 -13.39
N ASP A 451 2.93 -10.01 -12.21
CA ASP A 451 1.88 -10.19 -11.22
C ASP A 451 0.53 -9.62 -11.67
N VAL A 452 0.48 -8.67 -12.62
CA VAL A 452 -0.77 -8.16 -13.21
C VAL A 452 -1.32 -9.13 -14.24
N MET A 453 -2.61 -9.44 -14.15
CA MET A 453 -3.34 -10.09 -15.24
C MET A 453 -3.65 -9.07 -16.33
N ALA A 454 -2.78 -8.97 -17.32
CA ALA A 454 -2.89 -8.00 -18.41
C ALA A 454 -4.27 -8.00 -19.09
N GLY A 455 -4.84 -6.80 -19.26
CA GLY A 455 -6.16 -6.56 -19.84
C GLY A 455 -7.32 -6.57 -18.84
N THR A 456 -7.02 -6.62 -17.54
CA THR A 456 -8.02 -6.52 -16.46
C THR A 456 -8.00 -5.16 -15.74
N GLU A 457 -7.10 -4.27 -16.13
CA GLU A 457 -6.95 -2.93 -15.60
C GLU A 457 -8.12 -2.05 -16.07
N THR A 458 -8.99 -1.62 -15.15
CA THR A 458 -10.21 -0.90 -15.49
C THR A 458 -10.51 0.28 -14.54
N LEU A 459 -11.12 1.31 -15.11
CA LEU A 459 -11.82 2.39 -14.43
C LEU A 459 -13.30 2.03 -14.31
N HIS A 460 -13.87 2.19 -13.12
CA HIS A 460 -15.30 2.16 -12.88
C HIS A 460 -15.78 3.54 -12.46
N PHE A 461 -16.76 4.12 -13.14
CA PHE A 461 -17.30 5.44 -12.79
C PHE A 461 -18.84 5.47 -12.86
N ASP A 462 -19.48 6.31 -12.05
CA ASP A 462 -20.93 6.49 -11.96
C ASP A 462 -21.27 7.99 -11.85
N THR A 463 -22.20 8.45 -12.68
CA THR A 463 -22.74 9.82 -12.69
C THR A 463 -24.21 9.86 -12.22
N GLY A 464 -24.65 8.84 -11.46
CA GLY A 464 -26.01 8.71 -10.90
C GLY A 464 -26.91 7.69 -11.60
N THR A 465 -26.36 6.85 -12.49
CA THR A 465 -27.13 5.80 -13.22
C THR A 465 -26.61 4.39 -13.02
N GLY A 466 -25.58 4.21 -12.19
CA GLY A 466 -24.88 2.96 -11.93
C GLY A 466 -23.48 2.96 -12.56
N PHE A 467 -22.55 2.19 -11.97
CA PHE A 467 -21.18 2.09 -12.45
C PHE A 467 -21.08 1.56 -13.88
N THR A 468 -20.34 2.29 -14.70
CA THR A 468 -19.87 1.93 -16.04
C THR A 468 -18.38 1.62 -15.99
N THR A 469 -17.94 0.62 -16.77
CA THR A 469 -16.54 0.17 -16.80
C THR A 469 -15.85 0.53 -18.11
N VAL A 470 -14.62 1.02 -18.02
CA VAL A 470 -13.74 1.41 -19.15
C VAL A 470 -12.33 0.84 -18.90
N PRO A 471 -11.64 0.26 -19.91
CA PRO A 471 -10.26 -0.19 -19.72
C PRO A 471 -9.31 1.00 -19.49
N LEU A 472 -8.28 0.79 -18.66
CA LEU A 472 -7.18 1.74 -18.55
C LEU A 472 -6.30 1.72 -19.81
N THR A 473 -5.68 2.85 -20.12
CA THR A 473 -4.72 2.95 -21.22
C THR A 473 -3.31 2.66 -20.69
N ASP A 474 -2.71 1.55 -21.09
CA ASP A 474 -1.32 1.21 -20.73
C ASP A 474 -0.32 2.16 -21.43
N LEU A 475 0.49 2.86 -20.62
CA LEU A 475 1.55 3.76 -21.06
C LEU A 475 2.95 3.13 -20.95
N GLY A 476 3.04 1.93 -20.37
CA GLY A 476 4.26 1.16 -20.13
C GLY A 476 4.90 1.42 -18.77
N GLY A 477 5.64 0.43 -18.26
CA GLY A 477 6.41 0.55 -17.02
C GLY A 477 5.57 0.64 -15.73
N GLY A 478 4.35 0.08 -15.75
CA GLY A 478 3.41 0.18 -14.63
C GLY A 478 2.59 1.47 -14.60
N SER A 479 2.78 2.37 -15.58
CA SER A 479 2.00 3.59 -15.73
C SER A 479 0.79 3.38 -16.65
N TYR A 480 -0.35 3.89 -16.21
CA TYR A 480 -1.63 3.79 -16.90
C TYR A 480 -2.35 5.14 -16.91
N ASP A 481 -3.34 5.27 -17.79
CA ASP A 481 -4.22 6.44 -17.85
C ASP A 481 -5.69 6.00 -17.72
N ALA A 482 -6.39 6.57 -16.75
CA ALA A 482 -7.83 6.39 -16.54
C ALA A 482 -8.59 7.50 -17.27
N VAL A 483 -9.11 7.18 -18.46
CA VAL A 483 -9.78 8.14 -19.34
C VAL A 483 -11.27 8.18 -19.04
N PHE A 484 -11.75 9.35 -18.62
CA PHE A 484 -13.15 9.64 -18.38
C PHE A 484 -13.82 10.13 -19.66
N PRO A 485 -14.99 9.56 -20.04
CA PRO A 485 -15.78 10.12 -21.13
C PRO A 485 -16.40 11.47 -20.72
N PRO A 486 -16.90 12.26 -21.69
CA PRO A 486 -17.63 13.49 -21.38
C PRO A 486 -18.79 13.25 -20.41
N THR A 487 -18.95 14.14 -19.44
CA THR A 487 -19.97 14.11 -18.38
C THR A 487 -20.79 15.41 -18.39
N THR A 488 -21.91 15.45 -17.67
CA THR A 488 -22.67 16.70 -17.58
C THR A 488 -22.04 17.59 -16.53
N CYS A 489 -21.81 18.86 -16.86
CA CYS A 489 -21.39 19.87 -15.89
C CYS A 489 -22.22 19.81 -14.59
N GLY A 490 -21.51 19.80 -13.46
CA GLY A 490 -22.09 19.69 -12.13
C GLY A 490 -22.43 18.27 -11.68
N ASP A 491 -22.27 17.26 -12.55
CA ASP A 491 -22.44 15.86 -12.14
C ASP A 491 -21.42 15.51 -11.06
N GLN A 492 -21.89 14.91 -9.97
CA GLN A 492 -21.01 14.21 -9.05
C GLN A 492 -20.60 12.87 -9.69
N VAL A 493 -19.29 12.66 -9.85
CA VAL A 493 -18.71 11.46 -10.44
C VAL A 493 -18.09 10.62 -9.33
N GLN A 494 -18.71 9.48 -9.03
CA GLN A 494 -18.14 8.47 -8.13
C GLN A 494 -17.31 7.50 -8.95
N TRP A 495 -16.08 7.19 -8.54
CA TRP A 495 -15.24 6.30 -9.32
C TRP A 495 -14.20 5.52 -8.50
N TYR A 496 -13.71 4.43 -9.06
CA TYR A 496 -12.65 3.60 -8.50
C TYR A 496 -11.91 2.82 -9.60
N LEU A 497 -10.72 2.33 -9.28
CA LEU A 497 -9.89 1.51 -10.16
C LEU A 497 -9.98 0.04 -9.75
N GLU A 498 -9.87 -0.88 -10.71
CA GLU A 498 -9.85 -2.33 -10.47
C GLU A 498 -8.84 -3.02 -11.40
N VAL A 499 -8.02 -3.93 -10.86
CA VAL A 499 -7.18 -4.86 -11.64
C VAL A 499 -7.12 -6.22 -10.95
N LEU A 500 -6.96 -7.29 -11.73
CA LEU A 500 -6.73 -8.63 -11.20
C LEU A 500 -5.23 -8.96 -11.21
N ASP A 501 -4.77 -9.65 -10.17
CA ASP A 501 -3.45 -10.29 -10.22
C ASP A 501 -3.48 -11.58 -11.06
N LYS A 502 -2.28 -12.12 -11.32
CA LYS A 502 -2.05 -13.37 -12.06
C LYS A 502 -2.79 -14.58 -11.48
N ASP A 503 -3.16 -14.53 -10.20
CA ASP A 503 -3.88 -15.59 -9.49
C ASP A 503 -5.40 -15.35 -9.47
N GLY A 504 -5.86 -14.24 -10.05
CA GLY A 504 -7.27 -13.85 -10.19
C GLY A 504 -7.84 -13.13 -8.97
N ALA A 505 -7.01 -12.69 -8.01
CA ALA A 505 -7.47 -11.85 -6.91
C ALA A 505 -7.68 -10.41 -7.40
N ILE A 506 -8.69 -9.73 -6.85
CA ILE A 506 -9.12 -8.40 -7.27
C ILE A 506 -8.50 -7.35 -6.36
N TYR A 507 -7.87 -6.34 -6.95
CA TYR A 507 -7.30 -5.18 -6.29
C TYR A 507 -8.08 -3.95 -6.71
N ARG A 508 -8.30 -3.02 -5.78
CA ARG A 508 -9.05 -1.80 -6.03
C ARG A 508 -8.41 -0.60 -5.36
N ASP A 509 -8.62 0.55 -5.97
CA ASP A 509 -8.36 1.85 -5.36
C ASP A 509 -9.61 2.73 -5.47
N PRO A 510 -10.28 3.08 -4.35
CA PRO A 510 -9.95 2.70 -2.98
C PRO A 510 -10.19 1.22 -2.67
N VAL A 511 -9.47 0.65 -1.69
CA VAL A 511 -9.48 -0.80 -1.39
C VAL A 511 -10.85 -1.39 -1.04
N THR A 512 -11.77 -0.57 -0.52
CA THR A 512 -13.12 -1.03 -0.12
C THR A 512 -14.19 -0.80 -1.20
N ALA A 513 -13.80 -0.34 -2.39
CA ALA A 513 -14.73 -0.13 -3.51
C ALA A 513 -15.46 -1.44 -3.89
N PRO A 514 -16.72 -1.39 -4.36
CA PRO A 514 -17.52 -0.18 -4.63
C PRO A 514 -18.18 0.44 -3.38
N THR A 515 -17.86 -0.04 -2.17
CA THR A 515 -18.45 0.50 -0.92
C THR A 515 -17.95 1.90 -0.60
N SER A 516 -16.69 2.19 -0.92
CA SER A 516 -16.14 3.54 -0.96
C SER A 516 -15.65 3.85 -2.37
N THR A 517 -15.62 5.12 -2.73
CA THR A 517 -15.17 5.59 -4.05
C THR A 517 -14.42 6.90 -3.89
N HIS A 518 -13.59 7.21 -4.88
CA HIS A 518 -13.19 8.58 -5.13
C HIS A 518 -14.41 9.37 -5.60
N VAL A 519 -14.43 10.66 -5.28
CA VAL A 519 -15.54 11.55 -5.63
C VAL A 519 -14.98 12.80 -6.26
N SER A 520 -15.42 13.08 -7.47
CA SER A 520 -15.08 14.29 -8.22
C SER A 520 -16.36 15.00 -8.66
N ILE A 521 -16.28 16.29 -8.97
CA ILE A 521 -17.36 17.04 -9.63
C ILE A 521 -16.95 17.30 -11.08
N SER A 522 -17.87 17.06 -12.02
CA SER A 522 -17.70 17.45 -13.42
C SER A 522 -17.67 18.98 -13.54
N ALA A 523 -16.47 19.56 -13.61
CA ALA A 523 -16.20 20.98 -13.64
C ALA A 523 -14.77 21.24 -14.10
N GLU A 524 -14.53 22.34 -14.80
CA GLU A 524 -13.16 22.81 -15.06
C GLU A 524 -12.60 23.56 -13.85
N GLN A 525 -13.47 24.24 -13.08
CA GLN A 525 -13.07 24.98 -11.89
C GLN A 525 -14.24 25.07 -10.90
N ILE A 526 -13.93 24.96 -9.60
CA ILE A 526 -14.87 25.28 -8.51
C ILE A 526 -14.40 26.56 -7.84
N ASN A 527 -15.23 27.60 -7.85
CA ASN A 527 -14.98 28.84 -7.12
C ASN A 527 -15.72 28.80 -5.79
N VAL A 528 -14.98 28.80 -4.68
CA VAL A 528 -15.55 28.76 -3.33
C VAL A 528 -15.75 30.18 -2.82
N ALA A 529 -17.00 30.59 -2.62
CA ALA A 529 -17.34 31.87 -2.00
C ALA A 529 -17.30 31.78 -0.47
N VAL A 530 -17.81 30.66 0.07
CA VAL A 530 -17.90 30.37 1.50
C VAL A 530 -17.70 28.89 1.71
N ASP A 531 -16.89 28.54 2.70
CA ASP A 531 -16.70 27.17 3.18
C ASP A 531 -16.51 27.19 4.70
N HIS A 532 -17.52 26.74 5.42
CA HIS A 532 -17.63 26.83 6.87
C HIS A 532 -17.90 25.45 7.48
N ASP A 533 -16.83 24.82 7.98
CA ASP A 533 -16.83 23.58 8.78
C ASP A 533 -17.36 23.76 10.22
N MET A 534 -17.76 24.99 10.59
CA MET A 534 -18.23 25.39 11.91
C MET A 534 -17.26 25.18 13.08
N GLU A 535 -15.99 24.82 12.84
CA GLU A 535 -14.97 24.67 13.89
C GLU A 535 -14.51 25.99 14.49
N THR A 536 -14.68 27.06 13.71
CA THR A 536 -14.46 28.44 14.14
C THR A 536 -15.69 29.31 13.87
N ASN A 537 -15.85 30.41 14.62
CA ASN A 537 -16.95 31.33 14.33
C ASN A 537 -16.54 32.25 13.18
N GLN A 538 -17.03 31.96 11.98
CA GLN A 538 -16.78 32.72 10.76
C GLN A 538 -17.81 33.84 10.52
N GLY A 539 -18.29 34.47 11.59
CA GLY A 539 -19.21 35.62 11.52
C GLY A 539 -20.70 35.25 11.55
N TRP A 540 -21.01 34.02 11.94
CA TRP A 540 -22.38 33.58 12.22
C TRP A 540 -22.92 34.28 13.47
N SER A 541 -24.23 34.55 13.46
CA SER A 541 -24.91 35.19 14.60
C SER A 541 -26.15 34.42 15.00
N SER A 542 -26.26 34.10 16.28
CA SER A 542 -27.47 33.56 16.89
C SER A 542 -28.41 34.68 17.36
N GLY A 543 -29.70 34.46 17.19
CA GLY A 543 -30.77 35.40 17.52
C GLY A 543 -31.11 36.36 16.38
N ALA A 544 -32.40 36.51 16.11
CA ALA A 544 -32.94 37.55 15.26
C ALA A 544 -33.97 38.41 15.99
N SER A 545 -34.23 39.62 15.47
CA SER A 545 -35.30 40.47 16.01
C SER A 545 -36.65 39.78 15.81
N GLY A 546 -37.32 39.45 16.92
CA GLY A 546 -38.59 38.73 16.92
C GLY A 546 -38.51 37.29 17.43
N ASP A 547 -37.31 36.76 17.70
CA ASP A 547 -37.16 35.48 18.39
C ASP A 547 -37.76 35.55 19.81
N THR A 548 -38.49 34.52 20.20
CA THR A 548 -39.20 34.45 21.49
C THR A 548 -38.85 33.23 22.32
N ALA A 549 -38.05 32.30 21.79
CA ALA A 549 -37.67 31.09 22.50
C ALA A 549 -36.98 31.43 23.84
N THR A 550 -37.35 30.72 24.90
CA THR A 550 -36.82 30.95 26.26
C THR A 550 -35.58 30.11 26.58
N THR A 551 -35.41 29.01 25.84
CA THR A 551 -34.38 27.96 25.92
C THR A 551 -34.10 27.47 24.49
N GLY A 552 -33.10 26.62 24.29
CA GLY A 552 -32.77 26.12 22.94
C GLY A 552 -32.18 27.17 22.00
N LEU A 553 -31.58 28.23 22.53
CA LEU A 553 -30.96 29.26 21.69
C LEU A 553 -29.73 28.71 20.99
N TRP A 554 -29.58 29.01 19.70
CA TRP A 554 -28.45 28.58 18.88
C TRP A 554 -27.10 28.86 19.54
N THR A 555 -26.29 27.81 19.66
CA THR A 555 -24.93 27.83 20.22
C THR A 555 -24.00 26.95 19.39
N ARG A 556 -22.72 27.32 19.33
CA ARG A 556 -21.68 26.58 18.60
C ARG A 556 -20.79 25.84 19.57
N VAL A 557 -20.88 24.52 19.61
CA VAL A 557 -20.29 23.66 20.65
C VAL A 557 -20.01 22.28 20.09
N ASN A 558 -19.23 21.48 20.83
CA ASN A 558 -19.28 20.03 20.67
C ASN A 558 -20.60 19.53 21.26
N PRO A 559 -21.52 18.99 20.44
CA PRO A 559 -22.83 18.57 20.90
C PRO A 559 -22.76 17.52 22.01
N VAL A 560 -23.65 17.63 23.00
CA VAL A 560 -23.88 16.51 23.92
C VAL A 560 -25.09 15.73 23.42
N GLY A 561 -24.86 14.49 22.98
CA GLY A 561 -25.88 13.64 22.39
C GLY A 561 -27.04 13.35 23.32
N THR A 562 -28.26 13.46 22.78
CA THR A 562 -29.50 12.97 23.40
C THR A 562 -30.28 12.15 22.38
N ALA A 563 -31.50 11.72 22.73
CA ALA A 563 -32.37 11.08 21.74
C ALA A 563 -32.91 12.07 20.68
N ALA A 564 -32.66 13.38 20.83
CA ALA A 564 -33.13 14.43 19.91
C ALA A 564 -31.99 15.29 19.34
N GLN A 565 -30.91 15.54 20.08
CA GLN A 565 -29.74 16.32 19.67
C GLN A 565 -28.61 15.38 19.20
N PRO A 566 -27.82 15.76 18.17
CA PRO A 566 -26.63 15.00 17.78
C PRO A 566 -25.61 14.88 18.92
N GLU A 567 -24.81 13.82 18.89
CA GLU A 567 -23.67 13.60 19.80
C GLU A 567 -22.34 14.18 19.29
N ASP A 568 -22.27 14.50 18.00
CA ASP A 568 -21.09 15.07 17.36
C ASP A 568 -21.52 15.91 16.16
N ASP A 569 -20.57 16.65 15.59
CA ASP A 569 -20.77 17.34 14.32
C ASP A 569 -20.81 16.36 13.12
N HIS A 570 -20.87 16.87 11.90
CA HIS A 570 -20.81 16.06 10.67
C HIS A 570 -19.39 16.01 10.09
N THR A 571 -18.60 17.07 10.29
CA THR A 571 -17.24 17.18 9.75
C THR A 571 -16.37 15.97 10.15
N PRO A 572 -15.78 15.20 9.19
CA PRO A 572 -15.04 13.96 9.50
C PRO A 572 -13.85 14.08 10.46
N SER A 573 -13.35 15.29 10.71
CA SER A 573 -12.28 15.59 11.67
C SER A 573 -12.58 16.82 12.53
N GLY A 574 -13.84 17.26 12.54
CA GLY A 574 -14.35 18.32 13.40
C GLY A 574 -14.91 17.75 14.70
N VAL A 575 -15.35 18.65 15.56
CA VAL A 575 -16.09 18.34 16.79
C VAL A 575 -17.12 19.41 17.12
N LYS A 576 -17.41 20.39 16.25
CA LYS A 576 -18.28 21.54 16.56
C LYS A 576 -19.18 21.92 15.40
N CYS A 577 -20.48 21.80 15.64
CA CYS A 577 -21.50 22.40 14.81
C CYS A 577 -22.28 23.48 15.57
N TRP A 578 -23.26 24.09 14.90
CA TRP A 578 -24.30 24.86 15.58
C TRP A 578 -25.45 23.94 16.00
N VAL A 579 -25.91 24.06 17.24
CA VAL A 579 -27.09 23.36 17.79
C VAL A 579 -28.03 24.32 18.51
N THR A 580 -29.32 24.00 18.59
CA THR A 580 -30.32 24.76 19.34
C THR A 580 -30.25 24.48 20.85
N GLY A 581 -29.37 25.19 21.55
CA GLY A 581 -29.15 24.98 22.96
C GLY A 581 -28.13 23.87 23.24
N GLN A 582 -27.79 23.68 24.51
CA GLN A 582 -26.85 22.63 24.92
C GLN A 582 -27.18 22.16 26.34
N GLY A 583 -27.60 20.90 26.46
CA GLY A 583 -27.80 20.22 27.75
C GLY A 583 -26.49 19.79 28.42
N SER A 584 -26.60 19.22 29.62
CA SER A 584 -25.45 18.64 30.36
C SER A 584 -25.22 17.17 29.97
N VAL A 585 -23.98 16.68 30.12
CA VAL A 585 -23.65 15.25 29.92
C VAL A 585 -24.50 14.38 30.86
N GLY A 586 -25.28 13.46 30.27
CA GLY A 586 -26.23 12.61 31.00
C GLY A 586 -27.52 13.31 31.44
N GLY A 587 -27.81 14.50 30.91
CA GLY A 587 -29.05 15.25 31.10
C GLY A 587 -30.27 14.60 30.45
N SER A 588 -31.45 15.15 30.68
CA SER A 588 -32.69 14.71 30.03
C SER A 588 -32.76 15.18 28.57
N VAL A 589 -33.62 14.55 27.77
CA VAL A 589 -33.69 14.79 26.32
C VAL A 589 -34.18 16.20 25.98
N GLY A 590 -35.00 16.83 26.84
CA GLY A 590 -35.47 18.21 26.71
C GLY A 590 -34.87 19.11 27.80
N ASP A 591 -33.59 18.94 28.13
CA ASP A 591 -32.93 19.79 29.13
C ASP A 591 -32.67 21.20 28.61
N ASN A 592 -32.53 21.37 27.29
CA ASN A 592 -32.27 22.67 26.67
C ASN A 592 -32.74 22.74 25.21
N ASP A 593 -33.85 22.06 24.91
CA ASP A 593 -34.54 22.18 23.63
C ASP A 593 -35.16 23.57 23.45
N VAL A 594 -35.62 23.86 22.23
CA VAL A 594 -36.33 25.11 21.95
C VAL A 594 -37.68 25.09 22.68
N ASP A 595 -37.90 26.02 23.62
CA ASP A 595 -39.21 26.21 24.25
C ASP A 595 -39.82 27.59 23.95
N ASN A 596 -41.15 27.62 23.83
CA ASN A 596 -41.98 28.83 23.85
C ASN A 596 -41.71 29.81 22.70
N GLY A 597 -41.41 29.26 21.52
CA GLY A 597 -41.43 29.98 20.25
C GLY A 597 -40.17 29.74 19.43
N THR A 598 -39.66 30.81 18.84
CA THR A 598 -38.71 30.69 17.73
C THR A 598 -37.30 31.15 18.10
N THR A 599 -36.30 30.45 17.58
CA THR A 599 -34.88 30.86 17.59
C THR A 599 -34.29 30.82 16.17
N THR A 600 -33.47 31.81 15.84
CA THR A 600 -32.89 32.00 14.50
C THR A 600 -31.37 31.98 14.53
N LEU A 601 -30.76 31.30 13.57
CA LEU A 601 -29.33 31.37 13.24
C LEU A 601 -29.16 32.06 11.88
N LEU A 602 -28.21 32.99 11.77
CA LEU A 602 -27.91 33.74 10.55
C LEU A 602 -26.48 33.50 10.11
N THR A 603 -26.29 33.32 8.80
CA THR A 603 -24.96 33.37 8.19
C THR A 603 -24.41 34.81 8.18
N PRO A 604 -23.09 35.00 8.00
CA PRO A 604 -22.59 36.28 7.51
C PRO A 604 -23.20 36.63 6.15
N MET A 605 -23.06 37.91 5.76
CA MET A 605 -23.40 38.33 4.39
C MET A 605 -22.34 37.80 3.42
N MET A 606 -22.81 37.28 2.29
CA MET A 606 -22.00 36.68 1.24
C MET A 606 -22.11 37.53 -0.02
N ASP A 607 -20.97 37.79 -0.66
CA ASP A 607 -20.94 38.43 -1.97
C ASP A 607 -20.86 37.39 -3.08
N LEU A 608 -21.99 37.16 -3.74
CA LEU A 608 -22.13 36.19 -4.82
C LEU A 608 -22.18 36.86 -6.20
N THR A 609 -21.80 38.14 -6.33
CA THR A 609 -21.92 38.88 -7.61
C THR A 609 -20.94 38.42 -8.69
N SER A 610 -19.80 37.87 -8.30
CA SER A 610 -18.78 37.34 -9.23
C SER A 610 -18.98 35.86 -9.59
N TYR A 611 -20.03 35.24 -9.07
CA TYR A 611 -20.31 33.81 -9.21
C TYR A 611 -21.50 33.67 -10.19
N PRO A 612 -21.27 33.30 -11.46
CA PRO A 612 -22.32 33.22 -12.47
C PRO A 612 -23.45 32.23 -12.13
N ASP A 613 -23.14 31.12 -11.47
CA ASP A 613 -24.11 30.10 -11.09
C ASP A 613 -23.88 29.50 -9.69
N PRO A 614 -24.05 30.29 -8.61
CA PRO A 614 -23.70 29.84 -7.29
C PRO A 614 -24.73 28.84 -6.74
N HIS A 615 -24.22 27.78 -6.13
CA HIS A 615 -24.94 26.79 -5.35
C HIS A 615 -24.63 26.98 -3.86
N ILE A 616 -25.62 26.77 -3.01
CA ILE A 616 -25.45 26.76 -1.55
C ILE A 616 -25.81 25.37 -1.03
N SER A 617 -24.97 24.83 -0.17
CA SER A 617 -25.19 23.56 0.52
C SER A 617 -24.96 23.66 2.02
N TYR A 618 -25.56 22.74 2.77
CA TYR A 618 -25.39 22.60 4.20
C TYR A 618 -25.82 21.21 4.68
N TRP A 619 -25.21 20.75 5.77
CA TRP A 619 -25.72 19.62 6.54
C TRP A 619 -26.61 20.11 7.66
N ARG A 620 -27.79 19.50 7.80
CA ARG A 620 -28.74 19.84 8.86
C ARG A 620 -29.17 18.64 9.67
N TRP A 621 -29.44 18.89 10.94
CA TRP A 621 -30.15 17.98 11.84
C TRP A 621 -31.47 18.63 12.24
N TYR A 622 -32.55 17.84 12.32
CA TYR A 622 -33.79 18.30 12.91
C TYR A 622 -34.57 17.17 13.57
N SER A 623 -34.99 17.39 14.82
CA SER A 623 -35.81 16.49 15.61
C SER A 623 -36.96 17.25 16.24
N ASN A 624 -38.18 16.76 16.06
CA ASN A 624 -39.38 17.24 16.76
C ASN A 624 -40.33 16.09 17.16
N ASN A 625 -39.86 14.84 17.06
CA ASN A 625 -40.69 13.64 17.15
C ASN A 625 -40.93 13.15 18.59
N GLN A 626 -40.65 14.00 19.58
CA GLN A 626 -40.74 13.71 21.02
C GLN A 626 -41.41 14.89 21.75
N GLY A 627 -41.67 14.75 23.05
CA GLY A 627 -42.30 15.79 23.87
C GLY A 627 -43.82 15.65 24.03
N GLY A 628 -44.47 16.75 24.43
CA GLY A 628 -45.89 16.82 24.74
C GLY A 628 -46.81 16.91 23.51
N SER A 629 -46.28 17.32 22.35
CA SER A 629 -47.01 17.28 21.07
C SER A 629 -46.11 16.93 19.89
N PRO A 630 -45.51 15.72 19.88
CA PRO A 630 -44.57 15.28 18.85
C PRO A 630 -45.04 15.56 17.43
N GLY A 631 -44.16 16.12 16.60
CA GLY A 631 -44.45 16.37 15.19
C GLY A 631 -45.39 17.55 14.93
N ALA A 632 -45.43 18.54 15.82
CA ALA A 632 -46.23 19.76 15.65
C ALA A 632 -45.45 20.92 15.00
N ASP A 633 -44.13 20.86 14.99
CA ASP A 633 -43.26 22.03 14.84
C ASP A 633 -42.41 22.03 13.58
N THR A 634 -41.91 23.18 13.13
CA THR A 634 -41.20 23.27 11.84
C THR A 634 -39.80 23.87 11.96
N PHE A 635 -38.88 23.37 11.15
CA PHE A 635 -37.60 24.01 10.88
C PHE A 635 -37.61 24.66 9.50
N ARG A 636 -37.44 25.98 9.46
CA ARG A 636 -37.58 26.78 8.22
C ARG A 636 -36.24 27.39 7.83
N ILE A 637 -35.83 27.19 6.59
CA ILE A 637 -34.60 27.73 6.01
C ILE A 637 -34.98 28.72 4.90
N ALA A 638 -34.37 29.90 4.90
CA ALA A 638 -34.66 30.93 3.92
C ALA A 638 -33.42 31.72 3.52
N ILE A 639 -33.45 32.25 2.30
CA ILE A 639 -32.39 33.05 1.69
C ILE A 639 -32.87 34.49 1.46
N SER A 640 -31.95 35.44 1.57
CA SER A 640 -32.16 36.86 1.29
C SER A 640 -31.13 37.36 0.30
N ALA A 641 -31.53 38.26 -0.61
CA ALA A 641 -30.62 38.95 -1.54
C ALA A 641 -30.27 40.38 -1.07
N ASN A 642 -30.78 40.82 0.07
CA ASN A 642 -30.74 42.22 0.51
C ASN A 642 -30.48 42.35 2.02
N GLY A 643 -29.56 41.52 2.53
CA GLY A 643 -29.09 41.57 3.92
C GLY A 643 -30.20 41.34 4.95
N GLY A 644 -31.18 40.50 4.62
CA GLY A 644 -32.26 40.12 5.52
C GLY A 644 -33.49 41.04 5.52
N SER A 645 -33.57 42.01 4.60
CA SER A 645 -34.74 42.89 4.49
C SER A 645 -35.98 42.16 3.95
N SER A 646 -35.77 41.15 3.09
CA SER A 646 -36.80 40.21 2.62
C SER A 646 -36.22 38.80 2.49
N TRP A 647 -37.07 37.78 2.67
CA TRP A 647 -36.65 36.38 2.72
C TRP A 647 -37.51 35.52 1.78
N THR A 648 -36.85 34.67 1.00
CA THR A 648 -37.46 33.61 0.18
C THR A 648 -37.20 32.27 0.86
N GLN A 649 -38.24 31.47 1.10
CA GLN A 649 -38.09 30.15 1.72
C GLN A 649 -37.39 29.18 0.75
N VAL A 650 -36.35 28.51 1.22
CA VAL A 650 -35.59 27.48 0.48
C VAL A 650 -36.13 26.11 0.85
N GLU A 651 -36.28 25.86 2.15
CA GLU A 651 -36.65 24.55 2.69
C GLU A 651 -37.54 24.72 3.93
N GLN A 652 -38.44 23.77 4.13
CA GLN A 652 -39.17 23.58 5.39
C GLN A 652 -39.19 22.09 5.75
N VAL A 653 -38.70 21.77 6.94
CA VAL A 653 -38.70 20.44 7.52
C VAL A 653 -39.79 20.37 8.58
N GLY A 654 -40.57 19.29 8.56
CA GLY A 654 -41.73 19.13 9.43
C GLY A 654 -43.00 19.86 8.93
N PRO A 655 -44.11 19.78 9.68
CA PRO A 655 -44.15 19.36 11.07
C PRO A 655 -44.03 17.85 11.30
N ASN A 656 -44.30 17.04 10.29
CA ASN A 656 -44.07 15.60 10.30
C ASN A 656 -43.39 15.19 8.99
N GLY A 657 -42.70 14.06 8.96
CA GLY A 657 -42.20 13.45 7.72
C GLY A 657 -40.73 13.09 7.77
N ALA A 658 -40.13 12.91 6.60
CA ALA A 658 -38.71 12.59 6.50
C ALA A 658 -37.86 13.75 7.07
N GLY A 659 -36.83 13.40 7.84
CA GLY A 659 -35.89 14.35 8.42
C GLY A 659 -36.38 15.11 9.66
N THR A 660 -37.42 14.62 10.36
CA THR A 660 -37.92 15.21 11.63
C THR A 660 -37.58 14.39 12.87
N THR A 661 -36.68 13.40 12.76
CA THR A 661 -36.34 12.44 13.83
C THR A 661 -34.86 12.42 14.16
N GLY A 662 -34.12 13.46 13.78
CA GLY A 662 -32.66 13.52 13.83
C GLY A 662 -31.96 12.83 12.66
N GLY A 663 -30.63 12.81 12.73
CA GLY A 663 -29.73 12.39 11.65
C GLY A 663 -29.27 13.56 10.78
N TRP A 664 -27.97 13.58 10.46
CA TRP A 664 -27.38 14.54 9.53
C TRP A 664 -27.91 14.31 8.10
N ILE A 665 -28.45 15.36 7.48
CA ILE A 665 -29.03 15.33 6.14
C ILE A 665 -28.42 16.46 5.31
N TYR A 666 -27.85 16.12 4.16
CA TYR A 666 -27.34 17.06 3.16
C TYR A 666 -28.49 17.73 2.40
N HIS A 667 -28.37 19.04 2.18
CA HIS A 667 -29.26 19.79 1.30
C HIS A 667 -28.45 20.78 0.45
N GLU A 668 -28.77 20.87 -0.85
CA GLU A 668 -28.16 21.80 -1.80
C GLU A 668 -29.23 22.44 -2.68
N PHE A 669 -29.01 23.68 -3.09
CA PHE A 669 -29.82 24.35 -4.09
C PHE A 669 -29.05 25.41 -4.88
N ARG A 670 -29.50 25.64 -6.10
CA ARG A 670 -29.05 26.74 -6.96
C ARG A 670 -29.60 28.07 -6.47
N VAL A 671 -28.76 29.06 -6.20
CA VAL A 671 -29.18 30.37 -5.66
C VAL A 671 -30.16 31.09 -6.59
N ALA A 672 -29.89 31.04 -7.90
CA ALA A 672 -30.68 31.70 -8.93
C ALA A 672 -32.16 31.26 -9.00
N ASP A 673 -32.48 30.07 -8.48
CA ASP A 673 -33.85 29.55 -8.45
C ASP A 673 -34.73 30.26 -7.40
N PHE A 674 -34.11 30.91 -6.40
CA PHE A 674 -34.81 31.57 -5.30
C PHE A 674 -34.62 33.09 -5.30
N ILE A 675 -33.43 33.56 -5.67
CA ILE A 675 -33.07 34.97 -5.70
C ILE A 675 -32.03 35.26 -6.79
N ALA A 676 -31.95 36.51 -7.26
CA ALA A 676 -30.79 36.94 -8.04
C ALA A 676 -29.56 37.06 -7.12
N PRO A 677 -28.37 36.53 -7.50
CA PRO A 677 -27.13 36.73 -6.75
C PRO A 677 -26.83 38.23 -6.53
N SER A 678 -26.31 38.56 -5.35
CA SER A 678 -26.01 39.94 -4.93
C SER A 678 -24.82 39.98 -3.98
N SER A 679 -24.38 41.19 -3.61
CA SER A 679 -23.30 41.37 -2.61
C SER A 679 -23.78 41.26 -1.16
N GLN A 680 -25.07 40.92 -0.97
CA GLN A 680 -25.74 40.91 0.33
C GLN A 680 -26.56 39.65 0.53
N VAL A 681 -26.10 38.52 -0.03
CA VAL A 681 -26.79 37.24 0.15
C VAL A 681 -26.64 36.78 1.60
N GLN A 682 -27.71 36.33 2.22
CA GLN A 682 -27.69 35.85 3.61
C GLN A 682 -28.70 34.71 3.79
N MET A 683 -28.35 33.68 4.56
CA MET A 683 -29.23 32.59 4.92
C MET A 683 -29.69 32.73 6.38
N ARG A 684 -30.88 32.21 6.67
CA ARG A 684 -31.39 32.02 8.04
C ARG A 684 -31.93 30.63 8.25
N PHE A 685 -31.72 30.12 9.46
CA PHE A 685 -32.19 28.82 9.93
C PHE A 685 -33.04 29.04 11.17
N VAL A 686 -34.32 28.66 11.10
CA VAL A 686 -35.34 29.07 12.07
C VAL A 686 -36.00 27.84 12.66
N ALA A 687 -35.64 27.50 13.91
CA ALA A 687 -36.26 26.43 14.68
C ALA A 687 -37.39 27.02 15.53
N ASP A 688 -38.53 26.35 15.55
CA ASP A 688 -39.77 26.81 16.14
C ASP A 688 -40.30 25.72 17.07
N ASP A 689 -40.63 26.05 18.31
CA ASP A 689 -41.45 25.23 19.21
C ASP A 689 -42.64 26.08 19.66
N ALA A 690 -43.68 26.11 18.83
CA ALA A 690 -44.79 27.05 18.97
C ALA A 690 -46.08 26.31 19.32
N GLY A 691 -46.61 26.57 20.52
CA GLY A 691 -47.89 26.02 20.99
C GLY A 691 -47.70 25.00 22.10
N SER A 692 -48.17 23.77 21.89
CA SER A 692 -47.98 22.68 22.85
C SER A 692 -46.57 22.10 22.65
N GLY A 693 -45.73 22.07 23.68
CA GLY A 693 -44.29 21.79 23.50
C GLY A 693 -43.96 20.42 22.92
N SER A 694 -43.24 20.40 21.82
CA SER A 694 -42.44 19.25 21.35
C SER A 694 -41.04 19.37 21.92
N ILE A 695 -40.27 18.27 21.89
CA ILE A 695 -38.82 18.39 22.08
C ILE A 695 -38.22 18.74 20.72
N VAL A 696 -37.84 20.01 20.55
CA VAL A 696 -37.32 20.55 19.29
C VAL A 696 -35.81 20.79 19.38
N GLU A 697 -35.07 20.05 18.54
CA GLU A 697 -33.62 20.18 18.40
C GLU A 697 -33.25 20.33 16.90
N ALA A 698 -32.41 21.30 16.58
CA ALA A 698 -31.89 21.53 15.24
C ALA A 698 -30.38 21.76 15.28
N ALA A 699 -29.69 21.34 14.21
CA ALA A 699 -28.27 21.59 14.04
C ALA A 699 -27.94 21.98 12.60
N ILE A 700 -26.86 22.74 12.42
CA ILE A 700 -26.28 23.11 11.12
C ILE A 700 -24.77 22.91 11.16
N ASP A 701 -24.26 22.26 10.13
CA ASP A 701 -22.84 22.03 9.92
C ASP A 701 -22.46 22.12 8.43
N ASP A 702 -21.16 22.20 8.13
CA ASP A 702 -20.62 22.11 6.76
C ASP A 702 -21.36 22.99 5.73
N PHE A 703 -21.44 24.29 6.00
CA PHE A 703 -22.14 25.24 5.13
C PHE A 703 -21.21 25.75 4.04
N GLN A 704 -21.63 25.63 2.77
CA GLN A 704 -20.85 26.08 1.63
C GLN A 704 -21.67 26.94 0.67
N ALA A 705 -20.99 27.88 0.02
CA ALA A 705 -21.46 28.55 -1.18
C ALA A 705 -20.34 28.49 -2.21
N LEU A 706 -20.60 27.82 -3.33
CA LEU A 706 -19.63 27.61 -4.40
C LEU A 706 -20.27 27.84 -5.76
N ASP A 707 -19.45 27.98 -6.79
CA ASP A 707 -19.87 28.11 -8.18
C ASP A 707 -19.09 27.09 -9.00
N ILE A 708 -19.84 26.29 -9.75
CA ILE A 708 -19.30 25.24 -10.60
C ILE A 708 -19.10 25.87 -11.98
N VAL A 709 -17.84 26.08 -12.35
CA VAL A 709 -17.47 26.65 -13.66
C VAL A 709 -17.10 25.49 -14.58
N CYS A 710 -17.89 25.34 -15.64
CA CYS A 710 -17.72 24.31 -16.66
C CYS A 710 -17.39 24.89 -18.05
N THR A 711 -17.09 26.20 -18.09
CA THR A 711 -16.58 26.88 -19.28
C THR A 711 -15.68 28.06 -18.84
N VAL A 712 -14.43 27.80 -18.47
CA VAL A 712 -13.35 28.77 -18.67
C VAL A 712 -13.15 28.84 -20.16
N GLY A 713 -13.77 29.84 -20.79
CA GLY A 713 -13.62 29.97 -22.21
C GLY A 713 -12.15 30.02 -22.63
N PRO A 714 -11.87 29.63 -23.87
CA PRO A 714 -10.60 29.02 -24.21
C PRO A 714 -9.40 29.94 -24.00
N GLY A 715 -8.30 29.31 -23.61
CA GLY A 715 -6.98 29.92 -23.48
C GLY A 715 -6.53 30.25 -22.06
N SER A 716 -5.30 30.73 -21.94
CA SER A 716 -4.66 31.06 -20.67
C SER A 716 -4.21 32.51 -20.63
N ASN A 717 -4.49 33.20 -19.53
CA ASN A 717 -4.01 34.55 -19.29
C ASN A 717 -2.49 34.57 -19.06
N TYR A 718 -1.83 35.61 -19.57
CA TYR A 718 -0.41 35.86 -19.41
C TYR A 718 -0.14 37.37 -19.40
N CYS A 719 1.11 37.77 -19.11
CA CYS A 719 1.48 39.17 -18.98
C CYS A 719 0.67 39.84 -17.83
N PHE A 720 0.77 41.15 -17.64
CA PHE A 720 0.07 41.85 -16.57
C PHE A 720 -0.38 43.24 -16.99
N ALA A 721 -1.60 43.59 -16.59
CA ALA A 721 -2.17 44.92 -16.75
C ALA A 721 -1.74 45.86 -15.61
N ASN A 722 -1.67 47.16 -15.91
CA ASN A 722 -1.50 48.18 -14.88
C ASN A 722 -2.87 48.66 -14.39
N PRO A 723 -2.97 49.13 -13.12
CA PRO A 723 -4.20 49.74 -12.63
C PRO A 723 -4.71 50.88 -13.52
N ASN A 724 -6.02 50.92 -13.74
CA ASN A 724 -6.70 51.95 -14.50
C ASN A 724 -7.44 52.95 -13.57
N SER A 725 -8.14 53.94 -14.12
CA SER A 725 -8.84 54.96 -13.32
C SER A 725 -9.98 54.45 -12.42
N SER A 726 -10.43 53.19 -12.57
CA SER A 726 -11.36 52.54 -11.63
C SER A 726 -10.68 52.04 -10.35
N GLY A 727 -9.35 52.02 -10.30
CA GLY A 727 -8.55 51.56 -9.16
C GLY A 727 -8.03 50.12 -9.28
N GLY A 728 -8.54 49.32 -10.23
CA GLY A 728 -8.10 47.94 -10.50
C GLY A 728 -7.40 47.79 -11.85
N ALA A 729 -6.79 46.63 -12.10
CA ALA A 729 -6.23 46.27 -13.40
C ALA A 729 -7.30 45.59 -14.26
N ALA A 730 -7.40 45.95 -15.55
CA ALA A 730 -8.38 45.33 -16.44
C ALA A 730 -7.91 43.93 -16.88
N SER A 731 -8.84 43.01 -17.10
CA SER A 731 -8.54 41.64 -17.54
C SER A 731 -9.22 41.28 -18.86
N ILE A 732 -8.67 40.30 -19.57
CA ILE A 732 -9.30 39.68 -20.75
C ILE A 732 -9.62 38.20 -20.47
N SER A 733 -10.71 37.69 -21.02
CA SER A 733 -11.04 36.27 -21.07
C SER A 733 -11.73 35.94 -22.40
N ALA A 734 -12.01 34.67 -22.65
CA ALA A 734 -12.86 34.24 -23.75
C ALA A 734 -14.07 33.42 -23.23
N SER A 735 -15.02 33.16 -24.11
CA SER A 735 -16.14 32.21 -23.95
C SER A 735 -16.40 31.52 -25.29
N GLY A 736 -16.89 30.28 -25.26
CA GLY A 736 -17.18 29.47 -26.45
C GLY A 736 -16.07 28.46 -26.75
N SER A 737 -15.74 28.21 -28.02
CA SER A 737 -14.87 27.09 -28.47
C SER A 737 -13.51 27.55 -29.04
N ASP A 738 -12.45 26.78 -28.77
CA ASP A 738 -11.13 26.86 -29.44
C ASP A 738 -11.05 26.05 -30.74
N VAL A 739 -12.08 25.27 -31.07
CA VAL A 739 -12.18 24.54 -32.34
C VAL A 739 -12.58 25.51 -33.45
N VAL A 740 -11.71 25.68 -34.46
CA VAL A 740 -11.93 26.70 -35.51
C VAL A 740 -13.26 26.51 -36.25
N ALA A 741 -13.67 25.26 -36.45
CA ALA A 741 -14.88 24.90 -37.18
C ALA A 741 -16.18 25.35 -36.50
N ASP A 742 -16.16 25.50 -35.17
CA ASP A 742 -17.36 25.84 -34.38
C ASP A 742 -17.77 27.30 -34.57
N GLN A 743 -16.81 28.17 -34.92
CA GLN A 743 -17.05 29.60 -35.17
C GLN A 743 -17.77 30.32 -34.01
N ASP A 744 -17.51 29.86 -32.78
CA ASP A 744 -18.16 30.31 -31.55
C ASP A 744 -17.11 30.80 -30.55
N LEU A 745 -16.28 31.77 -30.92
CA LEU A 745 -15.33 32.38 -29.97
C LEU A 745 -15.74 33.82 -29.67
N THR A 746 -15.94 34.15 -28.40
CA THR A 746 -16.18 35.52 -27.93
C THR A 746 -15.10 35.96 -26.97
N LEU A 747 -14.43 37.08 -27.27
CA LEU A 747 -13.50 37.73 -26.35
C LEU A 747 -14.26 38.68 -25.41
N ILE A 748 -13.84 38.73 -24.16
CA ILE A 748 -14.46 39.54 -23.10
C ILE A 748 -13.35 40.34 -22.40
N ALA A 749 -13.53 41.65 -22.27
CA ALA A 749 -12.64 42.51 -21.49
C ALA A 749 -13.41 43.06 -20.28
N ASN A 750 -12.85 42.91 -19.08
CA ASN A 750 -13.49 43.20 -17.80
C ASN A 750 -12.69 44.24 -16.98
N GLN A 751 -13.34 44.79 -15.94
CA GLN A 751 -12.74 45.71 -14.95
C GLN A 751 -12.15 47.01 -15.53
N MET A 752 -12.67 47.47 -16.67
CA MET A 752 -12.33 48.76 -17.26
C MET A 752 -13.12 49.89 -16.60
N PRO A 753 -12.71 51.16 -16.74
CA PRO A 753 -13.55 52.28 -16.34
C PRO A 753 -14.87 52.26 -17.13
N ALA A 754 -15.98 52.57 -16.45
CA ALA A 754 -17.30 52.57 -17.07
C ALA A 754 -17.42 53.61 -18.21
N MET A 755 -18.25 53.29 -19.19
CA MET A 755 -18.60 54.12 -20.35
C MET A 755 -17.43 54.52 -21.25
N GLN A 756 -16.31 53.78 -21.20
CA GLN A 756 -15.13 54.03 -22.04
C GLN A 756 -15.17 53.24 -23.34
N PHE A 757 -14.55 53.81 -24.38
CA PHE A 757 -14.42 53.13 -25.67
C PHE A 757 -13.13 52.32 -25.76
N GLY A 758 -13.20 51.13 -26.36
CA GLY A 758 -12.06 50.24 -26.57
C GLY A 758 -12.23 49.32 -27.78
N PHE A 759 -11.24 48.47 -28.01
CA PHE A 759 -11.25 47.42 -29.04
C PHE A 759 -10.21 46.34 -28.72
N PHE A 760 -10.40 45.14 -29.29
CA PHE A 760 -9.45 44.04 -29.17
C PHE A 760 -8.30 44.12 -30.20
N LEU A 761 -7.14 43.62 -29.78
CA LEU A 761 -5.93 43.42 -30.55
C LEU A 761 -5.57 41.94 -30.54
N THR A 762 -4.90 41.46 -31.59
CA THR A 762 -4.43 40.07 -31.67
C THR A 762 -3.09 39.92 -32.36
N SER A 763 -2.33 38.87 -32.03
CA SER A 763 -1.05 38.51 -32.66
C SER A 763 -0.73 37.03 -32.42
N GLN A 764 0.00 36.40 -33.34
CA GLN A 764 0.61 35.07 -33.10
C GLN A 764 1.84 35.12 -32.19
N THR A 765 2.30 36.31 -31.80
CA THR A 765 3.49 36.48 -30.97
C THR A 765 3.14 37.19 -29.67
N GLN A 766 3.47 36.57 -28.54
CA GLN A 766 3.42 37.21 -27.23
C GLN A 766 4.48 38.31 -27.13
N GLY A 767 4.22 39.33 -26.32
CA GLY A 767 5.19 40.39 -26.03
C GLY A 767 4.87 41.09 -24.72
N LEU A 768 5.78 41.93 -24.27
CA LEU A 768 5.51 42.85 -23.17
C LEU A 768 6.15 44.19 -23.49
N VAL A 769 5.32 45.14 -23.90
CA VAL A 769 5.74 46.51 -24.18
C VAL A 769 5.13 47.41 -23.12
N PHE A 770 6.00 47.96 -22.27
CA PHE A 770 5.58 48.92 -21.25
C PHE A 770 5.15 50.24 -21.89
N ASN A 771 3.96 50.72 -21.53
CA ASN A 771 3.48 52.07 -21.84
C ASN A 771 3.58 52.50 -23.32
N PRO A 772 3.12 51.68 -24.29
CA PRO A 772 3.31 51.97 -25.71
C PRO A 772 2.51 53.19 -26.14
N GLY A 773 3.11 54.06 -26.96
CA GLY A 773 2.44 55.23 -27.52
C GLY A 773 1.95 56.24 -26.47
N GLY A 774 2.52 56.24 -25.26
CA GLY A 774 2.09 57.10 -24.15
C GLY A 774 0.93 56.54 -23.33
N SER A 775 0.53 55.28 -23.56
CA SER A 775 -0.42 54.55 -22.74
C SER A 775 0.09 54.35 -21.31
N GLN A 776 -0.79 54.27 -20.33
CA GLN A 776 -0.43 53.88 -18.96
C GLN A 776 -0.48 52.37 -18.72
N GLY A 777 -1.08 51.61 -19.64
CA GLY A 777 -1.07 50.15 -19.62
C GLY A 777 0.13 49.54 -20.33
N ASN A 778 0.30 48.23 -20.15
CA ASN A 778 1.28 47.42 -20.85
C ASN A 778 0.60 46.66 -22.00
N LEU A 779 1.24 46.60 -23.16
CA LEU A 779 0.74 45.82 -24.29
C LEU A 779 1.38 44.43 -24.27
N CYS A 780 0.53 43.40 -24.19
CA CYS A 780 0.95 42.01 -24.07
C CYS A 780 1.22 41.30 -25.42
N LEU A 781 1.25 42.04 -26.54
CA LEU A 781 1.44 41.47 -27.87
C LEU A 781 2.77 41.92 -28.48
N GLY A 782 3.41 41.01 -29.22
CA GLY A 782 4.61 41.23 -30.03
C GLY A 782 4.36 40.99 -31.52
N GLY A 783 5.40 41.14 -32.33
CA GLY A 783 5.35 40.80 -33.76
C GLY A 783 4.34 41.65 -34.57
N SER A 784 3.62 41.00 -35.49
CA SER A 784 2.61 41.65 -36.34
C SER A 784 1.27 41.71 -35.63
N ILE A 785 0.95 42.88 -35.06
CA ILE A 785 -0.28 43.08 -34.29
C ILE A 785 -1.43 43.50 -35.20
N LEU A 786 -2.51 42.71 -35.16
CA LEU A 786 -3.76 42.96 -35.85
C LEU A 786 -4.75 43.65 -34.91
N ARG A 787 -5.67 44.44 -35.47
CA ARG A 787 -6.62 45.25 -34.72
C ARG A 787 -8.03 45.01 -35.22
N TYR A 788 -8.96 44.66 -34.34
CA TYR A 788 -10.41 44.62 -34.61
C TYR A 788 -11.02 46.03 -34.66
N GLY A 789 -10.35 46.97 -35.34
CA GLY A 789 -10.60 48.41 -35.22
C GLY A 789 -11.88 48.91 -35.89
N LYS A 790 -12.54 48.06 -36.67
CA LYS A 790 -13.89 48.31 -37.21
C LYS A 790 -14.98 48.11 -36.15
N PHE A 791 -14.64 47.48 -35.03
CA PHE A 791 -15.52 47.20 -33.90
C PHE A 791 -15.06 48.02 -32.70
N ILE A 792 -15.39 49.32 -32.70
CA ILE A 792 -15.20 50.16 -31.50
C ILE A 792 -16.33 49.83 -30.52
N LEU A 793 -15.97 49.34 -29.34
CA LEU A 793 -16.89 48.87 -28.31
C LEU A 793 -16.94 49.87 -27.15
N ASN A 794 -17.99 49.80 -26.33
CA ASN A 794 -18.16 50.63 -25.14
C ASN A 794 -18.32 49.74 -23.89
N SER A 795 -17.59 50.06 -22.82
CA SER A 795 -17.56 49.26 -21.59
C SER A 795 -18.84 49.35 -20.73
N GLY A 796 -19.81 50.19 -21.11
CA GLY A 796 -21.09 50.30 -20.42
C GLY A 796 -20.97 50.69 -18.94
N GLY A 797 -22.05 50.51 -18.18
CA GLY A 797 -22.06 50.80 -16.73
C GLY A 797 -21.26 49.81 -15.89
N THR A 798 -20.97 48.62 -16.42
CA THR A 798 -20.30 47.51 -15.73
C THR A 798 -18.80 47.44 -15.99
N GLY A 799 -18.23 48.32 -16.83
CA GLY A 799 -16.80 48.31 -17.14
C GLY A 799 -16.37 47.12 -18.00
N THR A 800 -17.28 46.59 -18.82
CA THR A 800 -17.09 45.35 -19.60
C THR A 800 -17.54 45.51 -21.04
N PHE A 801 -16.80 44.95 -22.00
CA PHE A 801 -17.29 44.75 -23.37
C PHE A 801 -16.80 43.43 -23.96
N SER A 802 -17.53 42.91 -24.95
CA SER A 802 -17.21 41.65 -25.61
C SER A 802 -17.28 41.74 -27.15
N LEU A 803 -16.60 40.81 -27.82
CA LEU A 803 -16.59 40.68 -29.28
C LEU A 803 -16.58 39.21 -29.70
N ALA A 804 -17.65 38.77 -30.35
CA ALA A 804 -17.65 37.51 -31.10
C ALA A 804 -16.71 37.63 -32.31
N LEU A 805 -15.79 36.68 -32.47
CA LEU A 805 -14.82 36.65 -33.55
C LEU A 805 -15.33 35.84 -34.73
N ASP A 806 -15.04 36.32 -35.93
CA ASP A 806 -15.10 35.50 -37.13
C ASP A 806 -13.71 34.89 -37.38
N LEU A 807 -13.52 33.64 -36.96
CA LEU A 807 -12.23 32.95 -37.10
C LEU A 807 -11.86 32.68 -38.57
N ASN A 808 -12.82 32.78 -39.51
CA ASN A 808 -12.55 32.69 -40.94
C ASN A 808 -12.01 34.00 -41.54
N ASN A 809 -12.15 35.14 -40.85
CA ASN A 809 -11.79 36.45 -41.37
C ASN A 809 -11.10 37.32 -40.33
N LEU A 810 -9.82 37.06 -40.09
CA LEU A 810 -8.99 37.89 -39.22
C LEU A 810 -8.83 39.32 -39.76
N PRO A 811 -8.60 40.32 -38.88
CA PRO A 811 -8.47 41.71 -39.29
C PRO A 811 -7.38 41.94 -40.34
N ASN A 812 -7.60 42.94 -41.20
CA ASN A 812 -6.70 43.32 -42.31
C ASN A 812 -6.51 42.24 -43.39
N GLY A 813 -7.40 41.24 -43.49
CA GLY A 813 -7.40 40.26 -44.58
C GLY A 813 -6.33 39.18 -44.45
N GLN A 814 -5.95 38.85 -43.21
CA GLN A 814 -4.95 37.82 -42.89
C GLN A 814 -5.45 36.37 -43.07
N GLY A 815 -6.70 36.17 -43.49
CA GLY A 815 -7.29 34.85 -43.70
C GLY A 815 -7.92 34.28 -42.43
N ALA A 816 -8.05 32.95 -42.38
CA ALA A 816 -8.66 32.20 -41.30
C ALA A 816 -7.61 31.69 -40.31
N VAL A 817 -7.96 31.65 -39.02
CA VAL A 817 -7.21 30.88 -38.01
C VAL A 817 -7.15 29.41 -38.46
N GLN A 818 -6.00 28.75 -38.28
CA GLN A 818 -5.85 27.33 -38.61
C GLN A 818 -5.73 26.46 -37.35
N PRO A 819 -6.22 25.21 -37.38
CA PRO A 819 -5.90 24.19 -36.39
C PRO A 819 -4.39 24.11 -36.09
N GLY A 820 -4.03 24.06 -34.81
CA GLY A 820 -2.66 24.05 -34.30
C GLY A 820 -1.99 25.43 -34.21
N GLU A 821 -2.64 26.52 -34.63
CA GLU A 821 -2.11 27.87 -34.42
C GLU A 821 -2.41 28.38 -33.02
N THR A 822 -1.45 29.10 -32.43
CA THR A 822 -1.68 29.89 -31.21
C THR A 822 -1.90 31.36 -31.56
N TRP A 823 -3.03 31.91 -31.13
CA TRP A 823 -3.31 33.34 -31.23
C TRP A 823 -3.45 33.97 -29.86
N ASN A 824 -2.93 35.19 -29.74
CA ASN A 824 -2.90 35.93 -28.50
C ASN A 824 -3.73 37.20 -28.60
N TYR A 825 -4.39 37.58 -27.52
CA TYR A 825 -5.36 38.69 -27.50
C TYR A 825 -5.10 39.63 -26.33
N THR A 826 -5.45 40.90 -26.50
CA THR A 826 -5.52 41.91 -25.43
C THR A 826 -6.50 43.00 -25.85
N ALA A 827 -7.07 43.75 -24.92
CA ALA A 827 -7.95 44.88 -25.23
C ALA A 827 -7.27 46.21 -24.92
N TRP A 828 -7.36 47.15 -25.86
CA TRP A 828 -7.02 48.56 -25.63
C TRP A 828 -8.29 49.32 -25.27
N PHE A 829 -8.21 50.23 -24.30
CA PHE A 829 -9.34 51.09 -23.95
C PHE A 829 -8.89 52.49 -23.52
N ARG A 830 -9.80 53.46 -23.63
CA ARG A 830 -9.62 54.82 -23.12
C ARG A 830 -9.62 54.83 -21.60
N ASP A 831 -8.73 55.61 -21.02
CA ASP A 831 -8.59 55.76 -19.58
C ASP A 831 -8.32 57.23 -19.21
N ASN A 832 -8.40 57.57 -17.93
CA ASN A 832 -8.15 58.93 -17.44
C ASN A 832 -7.55 58.92 -16.03
N ASN A 833 -6.24 58.75 -15.91
CA ASN A 833 -5.56 58.54 -14.62
C ASN A 833 -4.19 59.26 -14.52
N PRO A 834 -4.05 60.54 -14.08
CA PRO A 834 -5.08 61.52 -13.75
C PRO A 834 -5.49 62.40 -14.94
N THR A 835 -4.84 62.23 -16.10
CA THR A 835 -5.16 62.94 -17.36
C THR A 835 -5.60 61.95 -18.44
N PRO A 836 -6.31 62.40 -19.50
CA PRO A 836 -6.78 61.51 -20.55
C PRO A 836 -5.64 60.69 -21.17
N THR A 837 -5.80 59.38 -21.20
CA THR A 837 -4.79 58.41 -21.61
C THR A 837 -5.46 57.16 -22.17
N SER A 838 -4.72 56.07 -22.28
CA SER A 838 -5.23 54.74 -22.53
C SER A 838 -4.61 53.72 -21.60
N ASN A 839 -5.22 52.55 -21.54
CA ASN A 839 -4.73 51.42 -20.79
C ASN A 839 -5.05 50.11 -21.55
N PHE A 840 -4.57 48.99 -21.02
CA PHE A 840 -4.71 47.67 -21.62
C PHE A 840 -5.14 46.65 -20.58
N THR A 841 -5.80 45.58 -21.03
CA THR A 841 -5.94 44.36 -20.24
C THR A 841 -4.60 43.61 -20.18
N ASP A 842 -4.55 42.53 -19.42
CA ASP A 842 -3.53 41.49 -19.59
C ASP A 842 -3.69 40.79 -20.96
N GLY A 843 -2.90 39.74 -21.21
CA GLY A 843 -2.94 38.96 -22.44
C GLY A 843 -3.67 37.64 -22.27
N LEU A 844 -4.37 37.17 -23.30
CA LEU A 844 -4.97 35.83 -23.36
C LEU A 844 -4.33 35.05 -24.51
N SER A 845 -3.89 33.81 -24.29
CA SER A 845 -3.27 32.94 -25.29
C SER A 845 -4.15 31.73 -25.56
N ILE A 846 -4.58 31.54 -26.80
CA ILE A 846 -5.46 30.43 -27.21
C ILE A 846 -4.74 29.58 -28.26
N LEU A 847 -4.61 28.28 -28.01
CA LEU A 847 -4.22 27.28 -29.01
C LEU A 847 -5.50 26.76 -29.67
N PHE A 848 -5.60 26.87 -30.99
CA PHE A 848 -6.79 26.47 -31.72
C PHE A 848 -6.71 25.02 -32.20
N GLN A 849 -7.85 24.31 -32.14
CA GLN A 849 -8.01 22.92 -32.57
C GLN A 849 -8.65 22.79 -33.96
#